data_AF-A0A8X8XHY4-F1
#
_entry.id   AF-A0A8X8XHY4-F1
#
_cell.length_a   1.000
_cell.length_b   1.000
_cell.length_c   1.000
_cell.angle_alpha   90.00
_cell.angle_beta   90.00
_cell.angle_gamma   90.00
#
_symmetry.space_group_name_H-M   'P 1'
#
loop_
_entity.id
_entity.type
_entity.pdbx_description
1 polymer ?
#
loop_
_entity_poly.entity_id
_entity_poly.type
_entity_poly.pdbx_seq_one_letter_code
_entity_poly.pdbx_strand_id
1 'polypeptide(L)'
;MSVLLQHLKWMINGFNKSSSTGPRRLKGPDAKSLHQPKFVQPHKSPLNAINLKHKRETLKLPILGAIHEISIYIHRFHNLDLFQQGWYQLKITIRWENDDSGSFGTPARVVQYEAPDLGSDDIYGVWRIDDTDHSFSTQPFRIRYARQDIPLAMMVSFNLSLSKLEDPSTYAVIVKFELLYAPVLENRYNVDACLDTSPAAVHEFRLPPKAVLGLHAYCPVRFDAFHAVLVDTSVHASLLKSEVHTSSLKVPSVGNLLLMTMSDAPSDPISNKPDLAVEHNKIKQVMLFKALSSAHDILLEELQKLSKAIDVPIEVEDISSSIFFGTTQRSDQDLSDAEIPVQVSSKPLEVSQKHNGKVDFQPDGFLYSLSEEKLVKSLDLISNQVNYLWSTFLNFHRANAKKILESLCNQWAVDRKAEWSIWMVYTKAPAQTAAMRAELHRRSIAQMRVSFLYDCGIFSLTDLHIFGDPSRIPIVIVERVVSAPVRSTSGNFYFNQLDQKYTNGLVAGVDSIPSNKLSGPTHQTGRVLKIVVFVHGFQACSMVLGHHLDLRLVRNQWLLIEPKAEFLMSEVNEDKTSGDFREIGQRLAQEVVSFVKKKMDKASRSGVLRTIKLSFVGHSIGNIILRTALTETIMEPYLRFLHTYVSVSGPHLGYIYSSNSLFNGGLWLLKKLKGTQCIHQLTFTDDPDLQNTFLYKLCKEKTLEHFKNIILLSSPQDGYVPYHSARIEMCPASSGDYSKKGKLFLEMLNEYLDQIRAPSSEHRVLLRCDVNFDISLQRRNLNTLIRRAAHIEFLETDIFAKFIMWSFPELFR
;
A
#
# COMPACT_ATOMS: atom_id res chain seq x y z
N MET A 1 -17.86 -47.00 16.25
CA MET A 1 -18.25 -45.75 16.97
C MET A 1 -17.54 -45.55 18.32
N SER A 2 -17.25 -46.58 19.13
CA SER A 2 -16.71 -46.36 20.50
C SER A 2 -15.29 -45.73 20.58
N VAL A 3 -14.37 -46.07 19.67
CA VAL A 3 -12.94 -45.67 19.75
C VAL A 3 -12.70 -44.19 19.35
N LEU A 4 -13.59 -43.61 18.55
CA LEU A 4 -13.50 -42.19 18.14
C LEU A 4 -13.94 -41.22 19.25
N LEU A 5 -14.85 -41.66 20.13
CA LEU A 5 -15.33 -40.87 21.28
C LEU A 5 -14.30 -40.79 22.42
N GLN A 6 -13.44 -41.80 22.59
CA GLN A 6 -12.35 -41.74 23.57
C GLN A 6 -11.25 -40.75 23.19
N HIS A 7 -10.91 -40.62 21.89
CA HIS A 7 -9.90 -39.65 21.44
C HIS A 7 -10.38 -38.19 21.55
N LEU A 8 -11.68 -37.91 21.33
CA LEU A 8 -12.22 -36.56 21.56
C LEU A 8 -12.14 -36.15 23.05
N LYS A 9 -12.30 -37.10 23.97
CA LYS A 9 -12.29 -36.84 25.42
C LYS A 9 -10.90 -36.42 25.95
N TRP A 10 -9.83 -36.76 25.24
CA TRP A 10 -8.47 -36.37 25.63
C TRP A 10 -8.11 -34.95 25.13
N MET A 11 -8.56 -34.55 23.93
CA MET A 11 -8.34 -33.20 23.41
C MET A 11 -9.11 -32.10 24.17
N ILE A 12 -10.30 -32.41 24.71
CA ILE A 12 -11.13 -31.43 25.43
C ILE A 12 -10.57 -31.06 26.82
N ASN A 13 -9.84 -31.97 27.48
CA ASN A 13 -9.23 -31.70 28.79
C ASN A 13 -7.87 -30.97 28.71
N GLY A 14 -7.34 -30.72 27.50
CA GLY A 14 -6.04 -30.06 27.30
C GLY A 14 -6.05 -28.53 27.37
N PHE A 15 -7.23 -27.89 27.31
CA PHE A 15 -7.36 -26.43 27.14
C PHE A 15 -7.83 -25.64 28.37
N ASN A 16 -8.05 -26.29 29.51
CA ASN A 16 -8.43 -25.62 30.76
C ASN A 16 -7.38 -25.81 31.86
N LYS A 17 -6.35 -24.95 31.85
CA LYS A 17 -5.55 -24.64 33.05
C LYS A 17 -4.85 -23.29 32.92
N SER A 18 -5.54 -22.23 33.34
CA SER A 18 -4.94 -20.94 33.66
C SER A 18 -4.16 -21.04 34.98
N SER A 19 -2.88 -20.69 34.98
CA SER A 19 -2.07 -20.59 36.21
C SER A 19 -2.11 -19.17 36.77
N SER A 20 -3.18 -18.83 37.48
CA SER A 20 -3.22 -17.65 38.35
C SER A 20 -2.71 -18.01 39.75
N THR A 21 -1.57 -17.48 40.17
CA THR A 21 -1.07 -17.63 41.56
C THR A 21 -0.76 -16.29 42.19
N GLY A 22 -1.81 -15.65 42.72
CA GLY A 22 -1.69 -14.63 43.76
C GLY A 22 -1.55 -15.27 45.16
N PRO A 23 -1.07 -14.52 46.18
CA PRO A 23 -0.46 -15.10 47.38
C PRO A 23 -1.45 -15.38 48.52
N ARG A 24 -1.19 -16.41 49.35
CA ARG A 24 -1.75 -16.53 50.72
C ARG A 24 -0.77 -17.08 51.76
N ARG A 25 -0.76 -16.40 52.91
CA ARG A 25 -0.07 -16.71 54.18
C ARG A 25 -0.63 -17.95 54.90
N LEU A 26 0.19 -18.53 55.79
CA LEU A 26 -0.02 -18.98 57.21
C LEU A 26 1.38 -19.47 57.68
N LYS A 27 1.91 -19.35 58.91
CA LYS A 27 1.52 -18.73 60.21
C LYS A 27 2.81 -18.24 60.94
N GLY A 28 2.71 -17.74 62.18
CA GLY A 28 3.87 -17.48 63.08
C GLY A 28 4.13 -18.63 64.09
N PRO A 29 4.96 -18.46 65.16
CA PRO A 29 5.21 -17.20 65.90
C PRO A 29 6.66 -16.91 66.41
N ASP A 30 6.77 -15.82 67.19
CA ASP A 30 7.71 -15.52 68.31
C ASP A 30 9.06 -14.74 68.19
N ALA A 31 9.23 -13.86 69.20
CA ALA A 31 10.46 -13.35 69.86
C ALA A 31 11.39 -12.25 69.25
N LYS A 32 11.05 -10.99 69.56
CA LYS A 32 11.85 -9.85 70.10
C LYS A 32 13.41 -9.76 69.91
N SER A 33 13.82 -8.58 69.39
CA SER A 33 14.83 -7.62 69.94
C SER A 33 16.34 -7.92 69.98
N LEU A 34 17.14 -7.05 69.31
CA LEU A 34 18.26 -6.32 69.97
C LEU A 34 18.63 -5.00 69.23
N HIS A 35 19.40 -4.13 69.89
CA HIS A 35 19.66 -2.72 69.51
C HIS A 35 20.99 -2.44 68.76
N GLN A 36 20.96 -1.31 68.02
CA GLN A 36 21.98 -0.23 67.82
C GLN A 36 23.32 -0.26 68.63
N PRO A 37 24.42 0.37 68.14
CA PRO A 37 24.52 1.85 68.11
C PRO A 37 25.35 2.53 66.98
N LYS A 38 25.37 3.88 67.03
CA LYS A 38 26.14 4.84 66.18
C LYS A 38 27.44 5.32 66.87
N PHE A 39 28.22 6.15 66.14
CA PHE A 39 29.27 7.16 66.51
C PHE A 39 30.67 6.85 65.92
N VAL A 40 31.60 7.79 65.63
CA VAL A 40 31.73 9.27 65.81
C VAL A 40 32.61 9.87 64.67
N GLN A 41 32.63 11.20 64.46
CA GLN A 41 33.63 11.92 63.62
C GLN A 41 34.73 12.60 64.49
N PRO A 42 35.93 12.89 63.94
CA PRO A 42 36.59 14.13 64.35
C PRO A 42 37.36 14.94 63.25
N HIS A 43 37.07 16.25 63.24
CA HIS A 43 37.97 17.42 63.12
C HIS A 43 38.88 17.72 61.91
N LYS A 44 39.02 19.04 61.65
CA LYS A 44 39.88 19.72 60.66
C LYS A 44 41.08 20.41 61.35
N SER A 45 42.15 20.71 60.62
CA SER A 45 42.67 22.08 60.35
C SER A 45 44.08 22.02 59.68
N PRO A 46 44.82 23.12 59.38
CA PRO A 46 45.02 23.54 57.98
C PRO A 46 46.49 23.72 57.56
N LEU A 47 46.79 23.98 56.27
CA LEU A 47 47.94 24.80 55.84
C LEU A 47 47.95 25.13 54.32
N ASN A 48 48.01 26.44 54.04
CA ASN A 48 48.59 27.19 52.90
C ASN A 48 48.42 26.81 51.42
N ALA A 49 48.27 27.87 50.62
CA ALA A 49 48.11 27.84 49.17
C ALA A 49 49.44 27.98 48.41
N ILE A 50 49.51 27.37 47.22
CA ILE A 50 50.30 27.89 46.09
C ILE A 50 49.38 27.97 44.87
N ASN A 51 49.33 29.15 44.26
CA ASN A 51 48.49 29.47 43.12
C ASN A 51 49.26 29.18 41.83
N LEU A 52 48.80 28.23 41.01
CA LEU A 52 49.33 28.00 39.66
C LEU A 52 48.17 27.86 38.67
N LYS A 53 47.71 29.01 38.18
CA LYS A 53 46.72 29.10 37.09
C LYS A 53 47.33 28.64 35.77
N HIS A 54 47.31 27.32 35.50
CA HIS A 54 47.35 26.87 34.11
C HIS A 54 45.98 27.07 33.47
N LYS A 55 45.84 28.19 32.75
CA LYS A 55 44.71 28.47 31.86
C LYS A 55 44.76 27.51 30.67
N ARG A 56 44.31 26.27 30.85
CA ARG A 56 43.99 25.37 29.73
C ARG A 56 42.75 25.91 29.03
N GLU A 57 42.97 26.72 28.00
CA GLU A 57 41.93 27.05 27.04
C GLU A 57 41.54 25.77 26.31
N THR A 58 40.45 25.15 26.76
CA THR A 58 39.79 24.09 26.02
C THR A 58 39.11 24.72 24.81
N LEU A 59 39.74 24.56 23.64
CA LEU A 59 39.13 24.83 22.33
C LEU A 59 37.85 24.00 22.20
N LYS A 60 36.72 24.61 22.57
CA LYS A 60 35.37 24.08 22.31
C LYS A 60 35.05 24.29 20.83
N LEU A 61 35.60 23.43 19.99
CA LEU A 61 35.15 23.29 18.61
C LEU A 61 33.69 22.80 18.62
N PRO A 62 32.73 23.51 17.99
CA PRO A 62 31.36 23.03 17.88
C PRO A 62 31.36 21.78 17.01
N ILE A 63 30.72 20.71 17.50
CA ILE A 63 30.51 19.50 16.71
C ILE A 63 29.42 19.83 15.68
N LEU A 64 29.82 20.07 14.43
CA LEU A 64 28.88 20.22 13.32
C LEU A 64 28.11 18.89 13.15
N GLY A 65 26.80 18.94 13.37
CA GLY A 65 25.89 17.84 13.09
C GLY A 65 25.06 18.10 11.84
N ALA A 66 24.31 17.08 11.42
CA ALA A 66 23.25 17.19 10.42
C ALA A 66 21.92 16.74 11.04
N ILE A 67 20.82 17.26 10.51
CA ILE A 67 19.45 16.88 10.87
C ILE A 67 18.71 16.58 9.58
N HIS A 68 18.04 15.44 9.50
CA HIS A 68 17.03 15.23 8.47
C HIS A 68 15.74 15.88 8.94
N GLU A 69 15.24 16.89 8.21
CA GLU A 69 13.91 17.45 8.45
C GLU A 69 12.90 16.72 7.55
N ILE A 70 11.94 16.03 8.17
CA ILE A 70 10.86 15.31 7.48
C ILE A 70 9.55 16.04 7.74
N SER A 71 9.02 16.68 6.72
CA SER A 71 7.78 17.45 6.73
C SER A 71 6.63 16.63 6.13
N ILE A 72 5.65 16.31 6.95
CA ILE A 72 4.44 15.57 6.58
C ILE A 72 3.28 16.56 6.52
N TYR A 73 2.70 16.71 5.32
CA TYR A 73 1.46 17.46 5.15
C TYR A 73 0.27 16.51 5.11
N ILE A 74 -0.65 16.69 6.05
CA ILE A 74 -1.91 15.96 6.14
C ILE A 74 -2.96 16.80 5.41
N HIS A 75 -3.31 16.41 4.19
CA HIS A 75 -4.28 17.14 3.36
C HIS A 75 -5.68 16.98 3.94
N ARG A 76 -6.15 15.73 4.04
CA ARG A 76 -7.51 15.38 4.49
C ARG A 76 -7.64 13.93 4.91
N PHE A 77 -8.61 13.68 5.77
CA PHE A 77 -9.03 12.37 6.22
C PHE A 77 -10.35 11.98 5.54
N HIS A 78 -10.32 10.92 4.74
CA HIS A 78 -11.51 10.31 4.13
C HIS A 78 -11.97 9.14 5.00
N ASN A 79 -13.08 9.32 5.71
CA ASN A 79 -13.83 8.18 6.24
C ASN A 79 -14.54 7.47 5.08
N LEU A 80 -14.18 6.21 4.81
CA LEU A 80 -14.82 5.40 3.79
C LEU A 80 -15.89 4.48 4.39
N ASP A 81 -15.59 3.88 5.56
CA ASP A 81 -16.50 3.04 6.35
C ASP A 81 -15.96 2.73 7.76
N LEU A 82 -15.79 3.74 8.63
CA LEU A 82 -15.57 3.54 10.07
C LEU A 82 -16.87 3.11 10.74
N PHE A 83 -16.86 1.95 11.40
CA PHE A 83 -18.05 1.36 12.04
C PHE A 83 -18.54 2.07 13.31
N GLN A 84 -17.77 3.00 13.87
CA GLN A 84 -18.09 3.67 15.13
C GLN A 84 -18.16 5.20 14.95
N GLN A 85 -19.17 5.83 15.55
CA GLN A 85 -19.25 7.28 15.67
C GLN A 85 -18.49 7.72 16.92
N GLY A 86 -17.67 8.75 16.80
CA GLY A 86 -16.86 9.22 17.91
C GLY A 86 -15.91 10.34 17.54
N TRP A 87 -15.06 10.67 18.51
CA TRP A 87 -13.88 11.50 18.32
C TRP A 87 -12.74 10.62 17.85
N TYR A 88 -12.05 11.08 16.82
CA TYR A 88 -10.88 10.44 16.26
C TYR A 88 -9.72 11.45 16.24
N GLN A 89 -8.51 10.94 16.37
CA GLN A 89 -7.29 11.75 16.32
C GLN A 89 -6.22 10.94 15.61
N LEU A 90 -5.44 11.59 14.74
CA LEU A 90 -4.24 10.97 14.17
C LEU A 90 -3.05 11.33 15.04
N LYS A 91 -2.30 10.33 15.46
CA LYS A 91 -1.00 10.47 16.13
C LYS A 91 0.10 9.97 15.21
N ILE A 92 1.20 10.71 15.13
CA ILE A 92 2.32 10.48 14.22
C ILE A 92 3.61 10.41 15.02
N THR A 93 4.36 9.34 14.84
CA THR A 93 5.74 9.20 15.33
C THR A 93 6.67 8.82 14.19
N ILE A 94 7.94 9.22 14.31
CA ILE A 94 8.98 8.91 13.33
C ILE A 94 10.20 8.37 14.06
N ARG A 95 10.85 7.32 13.53
CA ARG A 95 12.04 6.70 14.14
C ARG A 95 12.99 6.12 13.10
N TRP A 96 14.25 5.92 13.45
CA TRP A 96 15.17 5.11 12.64
C TRP A 96 14.82 3.61 12.76
N GLU A 97 14.98 2.84 11.68
CA GLU A 97 14.55 1.44 11.62
C GLU A 97 15.36 0.49 12.54
N ASN A 98 16.68 0.71 12.64
CA ASN A 98 17.61 -0.20 13.32
C ASN A 98 17.99 0.23 14.74
N ASP A 99 17.29 1.21 15.34
CA ASP A 99 17.68 1.73 16.65
C ASP A 99 16.88 1.12 17.81
N ASP A 100 17.42 0.04 18.38
CA ASP A 100 16.94 -0.57 19.64
C ASP A 100 16.94 0.42 20.83
N SER A 101 17.64 1.57 20.73
CA SER A 101 17.61 2.64 21.74
C SER A 101 16.50 3.67 21.57
N GLY A 102 15.67 3.56 20.53
CA GLY A 102 14.48 4.41 20.37
C GLY A 102 14.78 5.88 20.07
N SER A 103 15.76 6.20 19.22
CA SER A 103 15.90 7.58 18.72
C SER A 103 14.73 7.94 17.78
N PHE A 104 13.74 8.64 18.34
CA PHE A 104 12.61 9.22 17.62
C PHE A 104 12.97 10.59 17.02
N GLY A 105 12.29 10.94 15.93
CA GLY A 105 12.32 12.29 15.36
C GLY A 105 11.50 13.23 16.25
N THR A 106 12.05 14.38 16.60
CA THR A 106 11.35 15.36 17.45
C THR A 106 10.47 16.27 16.59
N PRO A 107 9.15 16.42 16.86
CA PRO A 107 8.31 17.41 16.19
C PRO A 107 8.86 18.83 16.47
N ALA A 108 9.31 19.52 15.42
CA ALA A 108 10.00 20.80 15.53
C ALA A 108 9.17 22.00 15.07
N ARG A 109 8.21 21.79 14.15
CA ARG A 109 7.36 22.85 13.60
C ARG A 109 6.00 22.29 13.18
N VAL A 110 4.92 23.01 13.49
CA VAL A 110 3.56 22.71 13.05
C VAL A 110 2.97 23.96 12.39
N VAL A 111 2.37 23.80 11.21
CA VAL A 111 1.75 24.91 10.45
C VAL A 111 0.39 24.47 9.93
N GLN A 112 -0.67 25.09 10.46
CA GLN A 112 -2.01 25.02 9.91
C GLN A 112 -2.09 25.91 8.65
N TYR A 113 -2.46 25.36 7.49
CA TYR A 113 -2.60 26.14 6.26
C TYR A 113 -3.96 26.81 6.17
N GLU A 114 -5.02 26.05 6.46
CA GLU A 114 -6.42 26.52 6.45
C GLU A 114 -7.04 26.20 7.82
N ALA A 115 -7.83 27.13 8.38
CA ALA A 115 -8.57 26.84 9.61
C ALA A 115 -9.64 25.76 9.33
N PRO A 116 -9.80 24.74 10.19
CA PRO A 116 -10.88 23.77 10.03
C PRO A 116 -12.24 24.46 10.07
N ASP A 117 -13.02 24.37 8.98
CA ASP A 117 -14.38 24.91 8.88
C ASP A 117 -15.36 23.99 9.63
N LEU A 118 -15.15 23.90 10.95
CA LEU A 118 -15.93 23.09 11.88
C LEU A 118 -16.90 24.00 12.64
N GLY A 119 -18.18 23.61 12.66
CA GLY A 119 -19.18 24.30 13.47
C GLY A 119 -18.81 24.28 14.96
N SER A 120 -19.38 25.21 15.75
CA SER A 120 -19.08 25.40 17.19
C SER A 120 -19.13 24.14 18.04
N ASP A 121 -19.89 23.12 17.61
CA ASP A 121 -20.11 21.86 18.33
C ASP A 121 -19.11 20.75 17.97
N ASP A 122 -18.25 20.95 16.95
CA ASP A 122 -17.25 19.99 16.47
C ASP A 122 -15.80 20.38 16.84
N ILE A 123 -15.60 21.53 17.49
CA ILE A 123 -14.27 21.97 17.96
C ILE A 123 -14.01 21.39 19.35
N TYR A 124 -13.06 20.46 19.45
CA TYR A 124 -12.58 19.91 20.72
C TYR A 124 -11.04 19.86 20.74
N GLY A 125 -10.43 20.46 21.75
CA GLY A 125 -8.98 20.53 21.91
C GLY A 125 -8.26 21.29 20.78
N VAL A 126 -6.94 21.14 20.75
CA VAL A 126 -6.01 21.63 19.73
C VAL A 126 -5.10 20.44 19.35
N TRP A 127 -4.34 20.53 18.26
CA TRP A 127 -3.21 19.64 18.03
C TRP A 127 -2.21 19.71 19.21
N ARG A 128 -1.46 18.64 19.43
CA ARG A 128 -0.52 18.49 20.56
C ARG A 128 0.81 17.93 20.07
N ILE A 129 1.89 18.33 20.73
CA ILE A 129 3.19 17.65 20.69
C ILE A 129 3.39 17.04 22.07
N ASP A 130 3.80 15.78 22.11
CA ASP A 130 4.18 15.09 23.34
C ASP A 130 5.69 14.85 23.33
N ASP A 131 6.40 15.56 24.20
CA ASP A 131 7.86 15.47 24.34
C ASP A 131 8.31 14.16 25.02
N THR A 132 7.40 13.39 25.61
CA THR A 132 7.73 12.14 26.34
C THR A 132 7.85 10.93 25.41
N ASP A 133 7.11 10.91 24.31
CA ASP A 133 7.17 9.87 23.26
C ASP A 133 7.54 10.42 21.87
N HIS A 134 7.87 11.70 21.80
CA HIS A 134 8.22 12.45 20.59
C HIS A 134 7.14 12.37 19.49
N SER A 135 5.87 12.34 19.88
CA SER A 135 4.75 12.27 18.95
C SER A 135 4.13 13.63 18.65
N PHE A 136 3.53 13.72 17.46
CA PHE A 136 2.60 14.78 17.10
C PHE A 136 1.20 14.20 16.98
N SER A 137 0.20 14.85 17.58
CA SER A 137 -1.20 14.47 17.44
C SER A 137 -2.03 15.61 16.85
N THR A 138 -2.88 15.31 15.87
CA THR A 138 -3.76 16.31 15.23
C THR A 138 -4.75 16.89 16.23
N GLN A 139 -5.48 17.93 15.85
CA GLN A 139 -6.71 18.26 16.59
C GLN A 139 -7.67 17.05 16.50
N PRO A 140 -8.32 16.64 17.61
CA PRO A 140 -9.40 15.66 17.57
C PRO A 140 -10.55 16.13 16.67
N PHE A 141 -11.06 15.24 15.83
CA PHE A 141 -12.16 15.52 14.90
C PHE A 141 -13.28 14.49 15.05
N ARG A 142 -14.51 14.89 14.74
CA ARG A 142 -15.70 14.04 14.97
C ARG A 142 -16.19 13.34 13.71
N ILE A 143 -16.28 12.01 13.78
CA ILE A 143 -16.91 11.19 12.75
C ILE A 143 -18.39 10.98 13.10
N ARG A 144 -19.26 11.49 12.23
CA ARG A 144 -20.72 11.43 12.35
C ARG A 144 -21.36 10.51 11.29
N TYR A 145 -20.76 10.42 10.10
CA TYR A 145 -21.32 9.67 8.97
C TYR A 145 -20.33 8.61 8.45
N ALA A 146 -20.85 7.47 8.02
CA ALA A 146 -20.07 6.36 7.45
C ALA A 146 -19.20 6.78 6.25
N ARG A 147 -19.60 7.84 5.53
CA ARG A 147 -18.72 8.56 4.60
C ARG A 147 -18.67 10.04 4.94
N GLN A 148 -17.47 10.53 5.21
CA GLN A 148 -17.22 11.90 5.64
C GLN A 148 -15.78 12.29 5.27
N ASP A 149 -15.63 13.40 4.56
CA ASP A 149 -14.33 13.99 4.27
C ASP A 149 -14.06 15.08 5.31
N ILE A 150 -12.88 15.07 5.92
CA ILE A 150 -12.44 16.06 6.90
C ILE A 150 -11.16 16.72 6.38
N PRO A 151 -11.18 18.02 5.99
CA PRO A 151 -9.96 18.74 5.68
C PRO A 151 -9.13 18.91 6.95
N LEU A 152 -7.85 18.52 6.89
CA LEU A 152 -6.91 18.70 8.01
C LEU A 152 -5.88 19.78 7.70
N ALA A 153 -5.49 19.94 6.43
CA ALA A 153 -4.71 21.05 5.89
C ALA A 153 -3.53 21.51 6.79
N MET A 154 -2.73 20.57 7.28
CA MET A 154 -1.69 20.85 8.28
C MET A 154 -0.35 20.21 7.94
N MET A 155 0.73 20.98 8.09
CA MET A 155 2.12 20.52 7.99
C MET A 155 2.69 20.27 9.39
N VAL A 156 3.33 19.13 9.61
CA VAL A 156 4.21 18.89 10.75
C VAL A 156 5.60 18.51 10.26
N SER A 157 6.64 19.18 10.79
CA SER A 157 8.04 18.90 10.48
C SER A 157 8.73 18.26 11.68
N PHE A 158 9.36 17.12 11.45
CA PHE A 158 10.12 16.34 12.44
C PHE A 158 11.62 16.44 12.15
N ASN A 159 12.40 16.65 13.20
CA ASN A 159 13.86 16.67 13.14
C ASN A 159 14.44 15.33 13.62
N LEU A 160 15.14 14.63 12.74
CA LEU A 160 15.89 13.41 13.05
C LEU A 160 17.38 13.71 13.11
N SER A 161 17.93 13.77 14.31
CA SER A 161 19.38 13.82 14.54
C SER A 161 20.01 12.43 14.34
N LEU A 162 21.15 12.39 13.66
CA LEU A 162 21.92 11.16 13.47
C LEU A 162 22.86 10.97 14.68
N SER A 163 22.57 10.00 15.54
CA SER A 163 23.26 9.79 16.83
C SER A 163 24.55 8.97 16.75
N LYS A 164 24.73 8.18 15.68
CA LYS A 164 25.84 7.25 15.46
C LYS A 164 26.58 7.57 14.17
N LEU A 165 27.88 7.26 14.15
CA LEU A 165 28.83 7.78 13.17
C LEU A 165 28.90 6.94 11.89
N GLU A 166 27.80 6.87 11.15
CA GLU A 166 27.70 6.15 9.89
C GLU A 166 27.07 7.03 8.81
N ASP A 167 27.17 6.61 7.56
CA ASP A 167 26.72 7.40 6.42
C ASP A 167 25.19 7.63 6.50
N PRO A 168 24.68 8.88 6.42
CA PRO A 168 23.25 9.17 6.44
C PRO A 168 22.45 8.43 5.36
N SER A 169 23.11 7.95 4.29
CA SER A 169 22.50 7.10 3.26
C SER A 169 22.41 5.60 3.62
N THR A 170 22.71 5.21 4.87
CA THR A 170 22.67 3.81 5.35
C THR A 170 21.32 3.42 5.95
N TYR A 171 20.63 4.33 6.66
CA TYR A 171 19.48 3.99 7.51
C TYR A 171 18.15 4.42 6.91
N ALA A 172 17.16 3.53 7.00
CA ALA A 172 15.78 3.87 6.67
C ALA A 172 15.06 4.47 7.89
N VAL A 173 14.09 5.33 7.61
CA VAL A 173 13.19 5.94 8.59
C VAL A 173 11.84 5.26 8.52
N ILE A 174 11.25 4.93 9.68
CA ILE A 174 9.88 4.46 9.80
C ILE A 174 9.00 5.63 10.20
N VAL A 175 7.93 5.87 9.44
CA VAL A 175 6.85 6.81 9.78
C VAL A 175 5.64 5.98 10.21
N LYS A 176 5.15 6.24 11.42
CA LYS A 176 4.02 5.55 12.03
C LYS A 176 2.85 6.51 12.21
N PHE A 177 1.69 6.09 11.73
CA PHE A 177 0.40 6.72 11.96
C PHE A 177 -0.44 5.83 12.86
N GLU A 178 -1.04 6.42 13.89
CA GLU A 178 -1.91 5.78 14.86
C GLU A 178 -3.28 6.47 14.83
N LEU A 179 -4.34 5.68 14.65
CA LEU A 179 -5.71 6.16 14.72
C LEU A 179 -6.22 5.96 16.16
N LEU A 180 -6.34 7.06 16.89
CA LEU A 180 -6.92 7.09 18.23
C LEU A 180 -8.43 7.27 18.13
N TYR A 181 -9.19 6.70 19.06
CA TYR A 181 -10.65 6.75 19.08
C TYR A 181 -11.17 6.94 20.52
N ALA A 182 -12.14 7.84 20.67
CA ALA A 182 -12.92 8.00 21.89
C ALA A 182 -14.42 8.08 21.57
N PRO A 183 -15.29 7.35 22.29
CA PRO A 183 -16.73 7.41 22.09
C PRO A 183 -17.30 8.79 22.47
N VAL A 184 -18.47 9.13 21.92
CA VAL A 184 -19.19 10.35 22.31
C VAL A 184 -19.82 10.17 23.70
N LEU A 185 -19.06 10.51 24.75
CA LEU A 185 -19.56 10.56 26.13
C LEU A 185 -20.15 11.93 26.44
N GLU A 186 -21.15 11.98 27.32
CA GLU A 186 -21.81 13.24 27.75
C GLU A 186 -20.86 14.21 28.45
N ASN A 187 -19.82 13.70 29.12
CA ASN A 187 -18.80 14.50 29.80
C ASN A 187 -17.52 14.64 28.97
N ARG A 188 -17.23 15.87 28.53
CA ARG A 188 -16.03 16.23 27.74
C ARG A 188 -14.70 15.82 28.39
N TYR A 189 -14.61 15.79 29.71
CA TYR A 189 -13.38 15.46 30.45
C TYR A 189 -12.86 14.01 30.24
N ASN A 190 -13.69 13.08 29.74
CA ASN A 190 -13.25 11.70 29.47
C ASN A 190 -12.66 11.51 28.06
N VAL A 191 -12.75 12.49 27.16
CA VAL A 191 -12.29 12.31 25.76
C VAL A 191 -10.77 12.24 25.70
N ASP A 192 -10.05 13.16 26.36
CA ASP A 192 -8.58 13.14 26.43
C ASP A 192 -8.07 11.80 26.99
N ALA A 193 -8.60 11.37 28.15
CA ALA A 193 -8.21 10.12 28.80
C ALA A 193 -8.53 8.85 27.97
N CYS A 194 -9.45 8.91 27.01
CA CYS A 194 -9.68 7.83 26.05
C CYS A 194 -8.75 7.90 24.83
N LEU A 195 -8.40 9.10 24.36
CA LEU A 195 -7.45 9.27 23.26
C LEU A 195 -6.02 8.89 23.67
N ASP A 196 -5.67 9.03 24.96
CA ASP A 196 -4.40 8.56 25.55
C ASP A 196 -4.31 7.01 25.71
N THR A 197 -5.28 6.24 25.19
CA THR A 197 -5.27 4.76 25.26
C THR A 197 -4.63 4.08 24.04
N SER A 198 -4.66 2.76 23.98
CA SER A 198 -4.14 1.98 22.86
C SER A 198 -4.80 2.37 21.53
N PRO A 199 -4.05 2.52 20.43
CA PRO A 199 -4.60 2.94 19.14
C PRO A 199 -5.62 1.92 18.60
N ALA A 200 -6.69 2.42 17.99
CA ALA A 200 -7.69 1.59 17.33
C ALA A 200 -7.13 0.91 16.07
N ALA A 201 -6.25 1.61 15.35
CA ALA A 201 -5.50 1.07 14.22
C ALA A 201 -4.14 1.75 14.06
N VAL A 202 -3.22 1.07 13.36
CA VAL A 202 -1.86 1.56 13.07
C VAL A 202 -1.53 1.34 11.59
N HIS A 203 -0.80 2.28 11.00
CA HIS A 203 -0.22 2.18 9.67
C HIS A 203 1.25 2.64 9.74
N GLU A 204 2.18 1.81 9.26
CA GLU A 204 3.61 2.13 9.20
C GLU A 204 4.11 2.02 7.75
N PHE A 205 4.91 3.00 7.30
CA PHE A 205 5.65 2.91 6.04
C PHE A 205 7.12 3.33 6.24
N ARG A 206 7.97 2.88 5.31
CA ARG A 206 9.43 2.95 5.40
C ARG A 206 9.98 3.92 4.36
N LEU A 207 10.51 5.04 4.80
CA LEU A 207 11.26 5.99 3.99
C LEU A 207 12.72 5.50 3.83
N PRO A 208 13.14 5.07 2.63
CA PRO A 208 14.53 4.74 2.36
C PRO A 208 15.55 5.87 2.56
N PRO A 209 16.83 5.55 2.83
CA PRO A 209 17.88 6.53 3.07
C PRO A 209 18.10 7.53 1.93
N LYS A 210 18.00 7.11 0.66
CA LYS A 210 18.14 8.03 -0.49
C LYS A 210 17.03 9.09 -0.52
N ALA A 211 15.86 8.79 0.03
CA ALA A 211 14.72 9.69 0.02
C ALA A 211 14.84 10.81 1.07
N VAL A 212 15.48 10.57 2.22
CA VAL A 212 15.60 11.62 3.25
C VAL A 212 16.51 12.80 2.86
N LEU A 213 17.18 12.73 1.70
CA LEU A 213 18.01 13.80 1.15
C LEU A 213 17.22 14.89 0.39
N GLY A 214 16.07 14.55 -0.21
CA GLY A 214 15.34 15.47 -1.10
C GLY A 214 13.99 14.97 -1.62
N LEU A 215 13.27 14.14 -0.86
CA LEU A 215 11.99 13.56 -1.29
C LEU A 215 10.88 14.61 -1.39
N HIS A 216 10.03 14.48 -2.42
CA HIS A 216 8.65 14.97 -2.44
C HIS A 216 7.70 13.88 -2.97
N ALA A 217 6.86 13.27 -2.12
CA ALA A 217 5.97 12.19 -2.55
C ALA A 217 4.59 12.22 -1.89
N TYR A 218 3.58 11.66 -2.57
CA TYR A 218 2.28 11.34 -1.99
C TYR A 218 2.35 9.97 -1.28
N CYS A 219 1.89 9.94 -0.04
CA CYS A 219 1.88 8.75 0.82
C CYS A 219 0.47 8.52 1.36
N PRO A 220 -0.35 7.66 0.71
CA PRO A 220 -1.72 7.38 1.17
C PRO A 220 -1.70 6.49 2.41
N VAL A 221 -2.05 7.03 3.57
CA VAL A 221 -2.17 6.27 4.82
C VAL A 221 -3.48 5.51 4.82
N ARG A 222 -3.41 4.19 5.07
CA ARG A 222 -4.56 3.28 5.09
C ARG A 222 -4.44 2.31 6.26
N PHE A 223 -5.44 2.29 7.12
CA PHE A 223 -5.48 1.36 8.25
C PHE A 223 -5.99 -0.03 7.82
N ASP A 224 -6.40 -0.86 8.77
CA ASP A 224 -6.82 -2.24 8.51
C ASP A 224 -8.22 -2.37 7.87
N ALA A 225 -8.64 -3.61 7.66
CA ALA A 225 -9.90 -3.98 7.01
C ALA A 225 -11.17 -3.45 7.72
N PHE A 226 -11.09 -3.17 9.03
CA PHE A 226 -12.17 -2.67 9.87
C PHE A 226 -12.13 -1.14 10.06
N HIS A 227 -11.00 -0.51 9.74
CA HIS A 227 -10.79 0.93 9.80
C HIS A 227 -10.61 1.51 8.40
N ALA A 228 -11.66 1.34 7.57
CA ALA A 228 -11.64 1.72 6.17
C ALA A 228 -11.56 3.26 6.00
N VAL A 229 -10.33 3.74 5.85
CA VAL A 229 -9.95 5.15 5.82
C VAL A 229 -8.86 5.35 4.77
N LEU A 230 -8.88 6.51 4.11
CA LEU A 230 -7.74 7.04 3.36
C LEU A 230 -7.35 8.40 3.95
N VAL A 231 -6.13 8.55 4.46
CA VAL A 231 -5.59 9.89 4.73
C VAL A 231 -4.68 10.28 3.58
N ASP A 232 -5.03 11.37 2.90
CA ASP A 232 -4.17 11.97 1.89
C ASP A 232 -3.02 12.68 2.63
N THR A 233 -1.80 12.14 2.52
CA THR A 233 -0.60 12.80 3.04
C THR A 233 0.43 12.99 1.94
N SER A 234 1.22 14.05 2.02
CA SER A 234 2.47 14.15 1.26
C SER A 234 3.65 14.30 2.21
N VAL A 235 4.72 13.58 1.91
CA VAL A 235 5.95 13.55 2.70
C VAL A 235 7.04 14.25 1.90
N HIS A 236 7.69 15.20 2.56
CA HIS A 236 8.79 15.98 2.02
C HIS A 236 9.97 15.84 2.97
N ALA A 237 11.18 15.60 2.46
CA ALA A 237 12.36 15.42 3.32
C ALA A 237 13.60 16.09 2.75
N SER A 238 14.47 16.60 3.62
CA SER A 238 15.79 17.10 3.26
C SER A 238 16.80 16.96 4.41
N LEU A 239 18.09 16.93 4.06
CA LEU A 239 19.21 17.00 4.99
C LEU A 239 19.64 18.44 5.23
N LEU A 240 19.43 18.95 6.43
CA LEU A 240 19.84 20.28 6.86
C LEU A 240 21.03 20.20 7.83
N LYS A 241 21.73 21.32 8.04
CA LYS A 241 22.78 21.43 9.07
C LYS A 241 22.15 21.59 10.46
N SER A 242 22.75 20.95 11.46
CA SER A 242 22.32 21.08 12.86
C SER A 242 22.86 22.35 13.51
N GLU A 243 21.96 23.25 13.93
CA GLU A 243 22.28 24.35 14.84
C GLU A 243 22.23 23.87 16.30
N VAL A 244 23.31 23.25 16.77
CA VAL A 244 23.42 22.84 18.18
C VAL A 244 23.76 24.05 19.04
N HIS A 245 22.74 24.67 19.67
CA HIS A 245 22.97 25.45 20.88
C HIS A 245 23.61 24.55 21.95
N THR A 246 24.66 25.06 22.61
CA THR A 246 25.57 24.27 23.45
C THR A 246 24.88 23.58 24.62
N SER A 247 24.48 22.32 24.44
CA SER A 247 24.02 21.46 25.53
C SER A 247 25.21 21.05 26.41
N SER A 248 25.16 21.37 27.70
CA SER A 248 26.21 20.99 28.64
C SER A 248 26.07 19.51 29.03
N LEU A 249 26.54 18.62 28.17
CA LEU A 249 26.69 17.21 28.49
C LEU A 249 27.60 17.06 29.73
N LYS A 250 27.05 16.47 30.81
CA LYS A 250 27.86 16.03 31.95
C LYS A 250 28.81 14.95 31.46
N VAL A 251 30.10 15.17 31.68
CA VAL A 251 31.19 14.31 31.22
C VAL A 251 31.02 12.87 31.73
N PRO A 252 30.93 11.85 30.86
CA PRO A 252 31.12 10.46 31.27
C PRO A 252 32.57 10.27 31.70
N SER A 253 32.82 9.64 32.84
CA SER A 253 34.19 9.33 33.28
C SER A 253 34.91 8.46 32.23
N VAL A 254 36.20 8.75 31.99
CA VAL A 254 37.07 8.18 30.93
C VAL A 254 37.43 6.69 31.16
N GLY A 255 36.64 5.94 31.95
CA GLY A 255 36.94 4.57 32.38
C GLY A 255 36.50 3.45 31.43
N ASN A 256 35.50 3.66 30.57
CA ASN A 256 34.80 2.54 29.91
C ASN A 256 35.12 2.34 28.41
N LEU A 257 36.03 3.11 27.80
CA LEU A 257 36.40 2.97 26.39
C LEU A 257 37.71 2.19 26.17
N LEU A 258 38.00 1.20 27.02
CA LEU A 258 39.22 0.37 26.91
C LEU A 258 39.01 -1.12 27.24
N LEU A 259 37.84 -1.69 26.91
CA LEU A 259 37.53 -3.09 27.19
C LEU A 259 36.87 -3.84 26.00
N MET A 260 37.36 -3.66 24.77
CA MET A 260 37.03 -4.56 23.64
C MET A 260 38.17 -4.74 22.60
N THR A 261 39.44 -4.72 23.00
CA THR A 261 40.56 -5.27 22.19
C THR A 261 41.71 -5.73 23.09
N MET A 262 41.70 -7.00 23.50
CA MET A 262 42.87 -7.67 24.08
C MET A 262 42.97 -9.11 23.57
N SER A 263 43.78 -9.30 22.54
CA SER A 263 44.35 -10.59 22.13
C SER A 263 45.76 -10.36 21.60
N ASP A 264 46.73 -10.62 22.46
CA ASP A 264 48.13 -11.00 22.19
C ASP A 264 49.02 -10.10 21.29
N ALA A 265 49.61 -9.06 21.90
CA ALA A 265 51.00 -8.62 21.64
C ALA A 265 51.51 -7.72 22.80
N PRO A 266 52.82 -7.71 23.14
CA PRO A 266 53.30 -7.07 24.38
C PRO A 266 53.58 -5.56 24.26
N SER A 267 52.99 -4.83 25.21
CA SER A 267 53.49 -3.59 25.86
C SER A 267 54.32 -2.59 25.04
N ASP A 268 53.68 -1.47 24.66
CA ASP A 268 54.32 -0.14 24.59
C ASP A 268 53.34 0.93 25.14
N PRO A 269 53.81 1.96 25.87
CA PRO A 269 52.94 2.96 26.48
C PRO A 269 52.46 3.98 25.44
N ILE A 270 51.20 3.85 25.00
CA ILE A 270 50.59 4.74 24.02
C ILE A 270 50.55 6.20 24.53
N SER A 271 51.28 7.08 23.84
CA SER A 271 51.15 8.52 24.00
C SER A 271 49.76 9.01 23.55
N ASN A 272 49.15 9.92 24.31
CA ASN A 272 47.94 10.63 23.90
C ASN A 272 48.24 11.50 22.67
N LYS A 273 48.00 11.00 21.46
CA LYS A 273 48.11 11.78 20.22
C LYS A 273 46.81 12.53 19.91
N PRO A 274 46.79 13.88 19.91
CA PRO A 274 45.62 14.65 19.48
C PRO A 274 45.32 14.52 17.98
N ASP A 275 46.32 14.15 17.17
CA ASP A 275 46.24 14.14 15.70
C ASP A 275 45.11 13.23 15.15
N LEU A 276 44.92 12.04 15.74
CA LEU A 276 43.87 11.11 15.33
C LEU A 276 42.45 11.70 15.47
N ALA A 277 42.23 12.53 16.50
CA ALA A 277 40.92 13.13 16.74
C ALA A 277 40.61 14.26 15.74
N VAL A 278 41.64 15.00 15.32
CA VAL A 278 41.55 16.06 14.30
C VAL A 278 41.29 15.45 12.93
N GLU A 279 42.05 14.43 12.53
CA GLU A 279 41.85 13.72 11.27
C GLU A 279 40.44 13.10 11.17
N HIS A 280 39.99 12.46 12.25
CA HIS A 280 38.64 11.91 12.36
C HIS A 280 37.53 12.99 12.30
N ASN A 281 37.77 14.21 12.82
CA ASN A 281 36.83 15.32 12.68
C ASN A 281 36.77 15.86 11.24
N LYS A 282 37.92 15.97 10.57
CA LYS A 282 38.01 16.40 9.17
C LYS A 282 37.28 15.46 8.23
N ILE A 283 37.40 14.14 8.43
CA ILE A 283 36.66 13.13 7.66
C ILE A 283 35.14 13.33 7.78
N LYS A 284 34.63 13.60 8.99
CA LYS A 284 33.19 13.89 9.21
C LYS A 284 32.73 15.12 8.46
N GLN A 285 33.53 16.18 8.49
CA GLN A 285 33.23 17.42 7.78
C GLN A 285 33.21 17.21 6.25
N VAL A 286 34.12 16.41 5.70
CA VAL A 286 34.10 16.03 4.27
C VAL A 286 32.88 15.17 3.92
N MET A 287 32.50 14.21 4.76
CA MET A 287 31.28 13.40 4.57
C MET A 287 30.01 14.25 4.63
N LEU A 288 29.90 15.14 5.62
CA LEU A 288 28.80 16.08 5.78
C LEU A 288 28.69 17.02 4.56
N PHE A 289 29.83 17.52 4.07
CA PHE A 289 29.87 18.37 2.89
C PHE A 289 29.29 17.66 1.67
N LYS A 290 29.76 16.44 1.39
CA LYS A 290 29.24 15.62 0.28
C LYS A 290 27.73 15.36 0.40
N ALA A 291 27.26 15.02 1.60
CA ALA A 291 25.84 14.74 1.85
C ALA A 291 24.96 16.00 1.64
N LEU A 292 25.41 17.17 2.11
CA LEU A 292 24.71 18.44 1.88
C LEU A 292 24.74 18.87 0.40
N SER A 293 25.85 18.67 -0.32
CA SER A 293 25.89 18.91 -1.77
C SER A 293 24.94 17.98 -2.53
N SER A 294 24.88 16.69 -2.19
CA SER A 294 23.89 15.78 -2.80
C SER A 294 22.45 16.18 -2.47
N ALA A 295 22.17 16.62 -1.24
CA ALA A 295 20.84 17.11 -0.86
C ALA A 295 20.45 18.40 -1.60
N HIS A 296 21.40 19.33 -1.81
CA HIS A 296 21.21 20.53 -2.63
C HIS A 296 20.80 20.17 -4.06
N ASP A 297 21.59 19.32 -4.72
CA ASP A 297 21.40 19.00 -6.13
C ASP A 297 20.08 18.24 -6.36
N ILE A 298 19.76 17.29 -5.48
CA ILE A 298 18.48 16.55 -5.52
C ILE A 298 17.30 17.51 -5.28
N LEU A 299 17.36 18.37 -4.24
CA LEU A 299 16.28 19.33 -3.98
C LEU A 299 16.06 20.28 -5.16
N LEU A 300 17.13 20.79 -5.76
CA LEU A 300 17.03 21.70 -6.91
C LEU A 300 16.36 21.01 -8.09
N GLU A 301 16.75 19.77 -8.40
CA GLU A 301 16.17 18.97 -9.49
C GLU A 301 14.68 18.66 -9.23
N GLU A 302 14.33 18.18 -8.03
CA GLU A 302 12.94 17.84 -7.67
C GLU A 302 12.04 19.07 -7.57
N LEU A 303 12.55 20.21 -7.10
CA LEU A 303 11.81 21.47 -7.06
C LEU A 303 11.51 22.00 -8.48
N GLN A 304 12.46 21.90 -9.41
CA GLN A 304 12.27 22.23 -10.82
C GLN A 304 11.28 21.27 -11.51
N LYS A 305 11.37 19.96 -11.25
CA LYS A 305 10.39 18.97 -11.73
C LYS A 305 8.98 19.30 -11.24
N LEU A 306 8.81 19.57 -9.94
CA LEU A 306 7.52 19.87 -9.34
C LEU A 306 6.92 21.18 -9.87
N SER A 307 7.73 22.24 -9.99
CA SER A 307 7.35 23.51 -10.62
C SER A 307 6.77 23.31 -12.02
N LYS A 308 7.49 22.55 -12.86
CA LYS A 308 7.08 22.22 -14.22
C LYS A 308 5.84 21.34 -14.26
N ALA A 309 5.69 20.40 -13.32
CA ALA A 309 4.57 19.48 -13.26
C ALA A 309 3.24 20.15 -12.87
N ILE A 310 3.28 21.26 -12.11
CA ILE A 310 2.07 22.01 -11.70
C ILE A 310 1.81 23.30 -12.49
N ASP A 311 2.68 23.60 -13.47
CA ASP A 311 2.68 24.82 -14.30
C ASP A 311 2.64 26.10 -13.44
N VAL A 312 3.57 26.19 -12.49
CA VAL A 312 3.80 27.39 -11.67
C VAL A 312 5.31 27.62 -11.53
N PRO A 313 5.86 28.76 -11.99
CA PRO A 313 7.29 29.02 -11.90
C PRO A 313 7.75 29.16 -10.45
N ILE A 314 9.00 28.75 -10.19
CA ILE A 314 9.69 29.00 -8.93
C ILE A 314 10.92 29.82 -9.25
N GLU A 315 11.00 31.01 -8.67
CA GLU A 315 12.20 31.85 -8.71
C GLU A 315 13.23 31.27 -7.72
N VAL A 316 13.98 30.28 -8.19
CA VAL A 316 15.24 29.90 -7.55
C VAL A 316 16.31 30.84 -8.12
N GLU A 317 16.79 31.78 -7.30
CA GLU A 317 17.96 32.59 -7.65
C GLU A 317 19.12 31.68 -8.04
N ASP A 318 19.85 32.03 -9.10
CA ASP A 318 20.85 31.14 -9.70
C ASP A 318 22.17 31.18 -8.91
N ILE A 319 22.15 30.63 -7.69
CA ILE A 319 23.30 30.57 -6.76
C ILE A 319 24.38 29.58 -7.28
N SER A 320 24.16 28.94 -8.43
CA SER A 320 24.88 27.74 -8.91
C SER A 320 26.34 27.92 -9.30
N SER A 321 26.90 29.15 -9.35
CA SER A 321 28.17 29.38 -10.08
C SER A 321 29.23 30.31 -9.47
N SER A 322 28.96 31.13 -8.45
CA SER A 322 29.86 32.27 -8.13
C SER A 322 30.76 32.18 -6.88
N ILE A 323 30.61 31.17 -5.99
CA ILE A 323 31.23 31.24 -4.65
C ILE A 323 32.19 30.08 -4.30
N PHE A 324 32.20 28.95 -5.03
CA PHE A 324 33.05 27.81 -4.64
C PHE A 324 34.56 27.99 -4.92
N PHE A 325 34.93 28.81 -5.89
CA PHE A 325 36.32 29.20 -6.12
C PHE A 325 36.40 30.66 -6.57
N GLY A 326 37.05 31.49 -5.74
CA GLY A 326 37.52 32.80 -6.18
C GLY A 326 38.63 32.60 -7.20
N THR A 327 38.29 32.60 -8.49
CA THR A 327 39.25 32.82 -9.57
C THR A 327 39.79 34.23 -9.43
N THR A 328 40.99 34.35 -8.85
CA THR A 328 41.75 35.59 -8.88
C THR A 328 41.92 36.01 -10.34
N GLN A 329 41.17 37.02 -10.76
CA GLN A 329 41.34 37.65 -12.05
C GLN A 329 42.67 38.40 -12.01
N ARG A 330 43.75 37.68 -12.32
CA ARG A 330 45.09 38.27 -12.38
C ARG A 330 45.10 39.20 -13.58
N SER A 331 45.25 40.48 -13.29
CA SER A 331 45.44 41.53 -14.26
C SER A 331 46.73 41.28 -15.05
N ASP A 332 46.62 41.09 -16.36
CA ASP A 332 47.68 41.40 -17.30
C ASP A 332 47.13 42.48 -18.24
N GLN A 333 47.66 43.70 -18.09
CA GLN A 333 47.61 44.71 -19.14
C GLN A 333 48.77 44.41 -20.10
N ASP A 334 48.50 44.31 -21.40
CA ASP A 334 49.21 45.09 -22.41
C ASP A 334 48.57 44.93 -23.81
N LEU A 335 48.33 46.08 -24.46
CA LEU A 335 48.49 46.46 -25.88
C LEU A 335 48.47 45.35 -26.97
N SER A 336 47.83 45.48 -28.14
CA SER A 336 47.43 46.70 -28.89
C SER A 336 46.36 46.44 -29.97
N ASP A 337 45.65 47.52 -30.33
CA ASP A 337 44.85 47.84 -31.53
C ASP A 337 44.83 46.90 -32.76
N ALA A 338 43.61 46.67 -33.31
CA ALA A 338 43.28 46.83 -34.75
C ALA A 338 41.75 46.77 -35.03
N GLU A 339 41.33 47.40 -36.13
CA GLU A 339 39.94 47.75 -36.49
C GLU A 339 39.03 46.62 -37.01
N ILE A 340 37.72 46.88 -37.03
CA ILE A 340 36.64 46.08 -37.66
C ILE A 340 36.54 46.44 -39.17
N PRO A 341 36.10 45.53 -40.06
CA PRO A 341 34.77 45.76 -40.63
C PRO A 341 33.90 44.50 -40.93
N VAL A 342 32.66 44.58 -40.43
CA VAL A 342 31.38 44.03 -40.93
C VAL A 342 31.38 43.16 -42.21
N GLN A 343 30.78 41.96 -42.14
CA GLN A 343 29.72 41.55 -43.09
C GLN A 343 28.80 40.40 -42.60
N VAL A 344 27.65 40.29 -43.27
CA VAL A 344 26.44 39.54 -42.87
C VAL A 344 26.38 38.16 -43.55
N SER A 345 25.95 37.10 -42.83
CA SER A 345 25.13 36.03 -43.42
C SER A 345 24.36 35.25 -42.35
N SER A 346 23.34 34.51 -42.80
CA SER A 346 22.25 33.96 -41.96
C SER A 346 22.06 32.45 -42.10
N LYS A 347 21.41 31.87 -41.06
CA LYS A 347 20.75 30.55 -40.99
C LYS A 347 21.60 29.31 -40.62
N PRO A 348 20.96 28.27 -40.04
CA PRO A 348 21.57 27.46 -38.99
C PRO A 348 21.82 26.00 -39.37
N LEU A 349 22.73 25.33 -38.65
CA LEU A 349 22.78 23.87 -38.60
C LEU A 349 23.16 23.33 -37.21
N GLU A 350 22.57 22.16 -36.95
CA GLU A 350 23.06 21.06 -36.11
C GLU A 350 23.16 21.22 -34.59
N VAL A 351 22.06 20.81 -33.97
CA VAL A 351 22.02 20.12 -32.67
C VAL A 351 23.09 19.01 -32.64
N SER A 352 24.19 19.26 -31.94
CA SER A 352 25.13 18.19 -31.57
C SER A 352 24.57 17.38 -30.41
N GLN A 353 24.44 16.06 -30.62
CA GLN A 353 23.97 15.12 -29.60
C GLN A 353 25.02 15.00 -28.47
N LYS A 354 24.72 15.51 -27.27
CA LYS A 354 25.49 15.14 -26.08
C LYS A 354 25.05 13.77 -25.56
N HIS A 355 25.89 12.78 -25.86
CA HIS A 355 25.79 11.39 -25.42
C HIS A 355 25.94 11.28 -23.88
N ASN A 356 25.21 10.33 -23.29
CA ASN A 356 25.38 9.72 -21.95
C ASN A 356 26.00 10.58 -20.83
N GLY A 357 25.16 10.89 -19.83
CA GLY A 357 25.62 11.42 -18.55
C GLY A 357 26.62 10.48 -17.87
N LYS A 358 27.87 10.94 -17.77
CA LYS A 358 28.84 10.49 -16.79
C LYS A 358 29.13 11.70 -15.92
N VAL A 359 28.73 11.64 -14.65
CA VAL A 359 29.13 12.64 -13.65
C VAL A 359 30.64 12.55 -13.51
N ASP A 360 31.35 13.60 -13.93
CA ASP A 360 32.80 13.66 -13.81
C ASP A 360 33.13 14.10 -12.37
N PHE A 361 33.31 13.11 -11.50
CA PHE A 361 33.67 13.33 -10.11
C PHE A 361 35.02 14.07 -10.04
N GLN A 362 35.05 15.24 -9.38
CA GLN A 362 36.33 15.75 -8.90
C GLN A 362 37.02 14.68 -8.02
N PRO A 363 38.35 14.51 -8.14
CA PRO A 363 39.04 13.48 -7.38
C PRO A 363 38.90 13.72 -5.87
N ASP A 364 38.42 12.70 -5.16
CA ASP A 364 38.08 12.74 -3.73
C ASP A 364 39.16 13.38 -2.84
N GLY A 365 40.44 13.27 -3.23
CA GLY A 365 41.58 13.86 -2.52
C GLY A 365 41.55 15.39 -2.39
N PHE A 366 40.77 16.13 -3.19
CA PHE A 366 40.71 17.59 -3.09
C PHE A 366 40.06 18.08 -1.79
N LEU A 367 38.94 17.49 -1.36
CA LEU A 367 38.28 17.89 -0.12
C LEU A 367 39.15 17.55 1.12
N TYR A 368 39.94 16.48 1.04
CA TYR A 368 40.90 16.12 2.09
C TYR A 368 42.15 17.02 2.11
N SER A 369 42.46 17.78 1.04
CA SER A 369 43.61 18.70 1.00
C SER A 369 43.29 20.14 1.46
N LEU A 370 42.01 20.50 1.63
CA LEU A 370 41.58 21.79 2.16
C LEU A 370 42.03 22.02 3.63
N SER A 371 42.22 23.28 4.01
CA SER A 371 42.35 23.65 5.43
C SER A 371 41.00 23.60 6.15
N GLU A 372 40.98 23.35 7.46
CA GLU A 372 39.73 23.27 8.23
C GLU A 372 38.88 24.54 8.10
N GLU A 373 39.49 25.73 8.16
CA GLU A 373 38.78 27.00 7.96
C GLU A 373 38.08 27.11 6.59
N LYS A 374 38.68 26.57 5.52
CA LYS A 374 38.05 26.55 4.20
C LYS A 374 36.91 25.54 4.15
N LEU A 375 37.11 24.36 4.72
CA LEU A 375 36.11 23.30 4.78
C LEU A 375 34.86 23.73 5.56
N VAL A 376 35.04 24.40 6.71
CA VAL A 376 33.94 24.97 7.51
C VAL A 376 33.20 26.08 6.74
N LYS A 377 33.91 27.00 6.08
CA LYS A 377 33.25 28.04 5.24
C LYS A 377 32.46 27.44 4.08
N SER A 378 33.00 26.41 3.41
CA SER A 378 32.29 25.69 2.36
C SER A 378 31.06 24.94 2.89
N LEU A 379 31.14 24.36 4.09
CA LEU A 379 30.01 23.73 4.79
C LEU A 379 28.91 24.73 5.16
N ASP A 380 29.28 25.91 5.66
CA ASP A 380 28.34 26.99 5.98
C ASP A 380 27.63 27.49 4.72
N LEU A 381 28.36 27.65 3.61
CA LEU A 381 27.81 28.06 2.32
C LEU A 381 26.78 27.05 1.78
N ILE A 382 27.15 25.76 1.64
CA ILE A 382 26.23 24.75 1.10
C ILE A 382 25.03 24.52 2.03
N SER A 383 25.23 24.59 3.34
CA SER A 383 24.14 24.56 4.32
C SER A 383 23.14 25.69 4.10
N ASN A 384 23.61 26.92 3.88
CA ASN A 384 22.73 28.06 3.67
C ASN A 384 21.96 27.95 2.34
N GLN A 385 22.60 27.40 1.30
CA GLN A 385 21.95 27.11 0.01
C GLN A 385 20.83 26.06 0.17
N VAL A 386 21.09 24.95 0.86
CA VAL A 386 20.07 23.92 1.14
C VAL A 386 18.91 24.48 1.97
N ASN A 387 19.22 25.22 3.06
CA ASN A 387 18.21 25.87 3.89
C ASN A 387 17.34 26.87 3.10
N TYR A 388 17.94 27.61 2.15
CA TYR A 388 17.23 28.51 1.24
C TYR A 388 16.28 27.74 0.31
N LEU A 389 16.77 26.74 -0.42
CA LEU A 389 15.96 25.92 -1.32
C LEU A 389 14.78 25.27 -0.58
N TRP A 390 15.03 24.74 0.61
CA TRP A 390 14.03 24.11 1.44
C TRP A 390 12.96 25.10 1.95
N SER A 391 13.37 26.29 2.38
CA SER A 391 12.45 27.37 2.79
C SER A 391 11.58 27.85 1.61
N THR A 392 12.18 28.00 0.43
CA THR A 392 11.49 28.33 -0.81
C THR A 392 10.48 27.24 -1.19
N PHE A 393 10.86 25.97 -1.09
CA PHE A 393 9.94 24.84 -1.28
C PHE A 393 8.75 24.89 -0.30
N LEU A 394 8.97 25.10 1.00
CA LEU A 394 7.89 25.13 1.99
C LEU A 394 6.89 26.26 1.74
N ASN A 395 7.37 27.43 1.31
CA ASN A 395 6.52 28.56 0.91
C ASN A 395 5.74 28.28 -0.38
N PHE A 396 6.43 27.72 -1.39
CA PHE A 396 5.80 27.30 -2.65
C PHE A 396 4.73 26.23 -2.43
N HIS A 397 5.00 25.26 -1.54
CA HIS A 397 4.06 24.23 -1.13
C HIS A 397 2.83 24.85 -0.48
N ARG A 398 3.01 25.83 0.43
CA ARG A 398 1.88 26.54 1.06
C ARG A 398 0.98 27.26 0.07
N ALA A 399 1.54 27.87 -0.97
CA ALA A 399 0.77 28.54 -2.01
C ALA A 399 0.07 27.56 -2.99
N ASN A 400 0.57 26.33 -3.14
CA ASN A 400 0.16 25.42 -4.22
C ASN A 400 -0.27 24.01 -3.77
N ALA A 401 -0.49 23.79 -2.47
CA ALA A 401 -0.68 22.47 -1.85
C ALA A 401 -1.65 21.53 -2.60
N LYS A 402 -2.77 22.06 -3.09
CA LYS A 402 -3.76 21.28 -3.86
C LYS A 402 -3.23 20.82 -5.23
N LYS A 403 -2.58 21.71 -5.99
CA LYS A 403 -1.97 21.35 -7.28
C LYS A 403 -0.84 20.33 -7.10
N ILE A 404 -0.05 20.50 -6.04
CA ILE A 404 1.03 19.58 -5.66
C ILE A 404 0.46 18.21 -5.30
N LEU A 405 -0.62 18.14 -4.49
CA LEU A 405 -1.31 16.88 -4.22
C LEU A 405 -1.77 16.19 -5.50
N GLU A 406 -2.44 16.91 -6.39
CA GLU A 406 -2.95 16.36 -7.65
C GLU A 406 -1.81 15.81 -8.53
N SER A 407 -0.69 16.54 -8.62
CA SER A 407 0.52 16.09 -9.34
C SER A 407 1.16 14.86 -8.71
N LEU A 408 1.44 14.89 -7.39
CA LEU A 408 2.08 13.79 -6.67
C LEU A 408 1.19 12.53 -6.61
N CYS A 409 -0.13 12.69 -6.50
CA CYS A 409 -1.09 11.57 -6.56
C CYS A 409 -1.15 10.93 -7.95
N ASN A 410 -1.06 11.75 -9.02
CA ASN A 410 -0.99 11.23 -10.39
C ASN A 410 0.32 10.48 -10.64
N GLN A 411 1.45 11.03 -10.18
CA GLN A 411 2.76 10.36 -10.27
C GLN A 411 2.75 9.04 -9.49
N TRP A 412 2.30 9.05 -8.23
CA TRP A 412 2.15 7.83 -7.41
C TRP A 412 1.31 6.76 -8.12
N ALA A 413 0.20 7.13 -8.78
CA ALA A 413 -0.63 6.18 -9.51
C ALA A 413 0.08 5.57 -10.74
N VAL A 414 0.96 6.32 -11.42
CA VAL A 414 1.80 5.82 -12.51
C VAL A 414 2.85 4.85 -11.98
N ASP A 415 3.56 5.23 -10.92
CA ASP A 415 4.63 4.43 -10.31
C ASP A 415 4.08 3.11 -9.75
N ARG A 416 2.97 3.16 -9.00
CA ARG A 416 2.22 1.98 -8.56
C ARG A 416 1.83 1.05 -9.69
N LYS A 417 1.37 1.59 -10.82
CA LYS A 417 0.99 0.76 -11.97
C LYS A 417 2.20 0.04 -12.57
N ALA A 418 3.36 0.70 -12.63
CA ALA A 418 4.60 0.06 -13.06
C ALA A 418 5.04 -1.05 -12.07
N GLU A 419 5.11 -0.75 -10.77
CA GLU A 419 5.52 -1.69 -9.73
C GLU A 419 4.60 -2.90 -9.61
N TRP A 420 3.29 -2.69 -9.57
CA TRP A 420 2.33 -3.78 -9.45
C TRP A 420 2.26 -4.64 -10.72
N SER A 421 2.69 -4.12 -11.87
CA SER A 421 2.85 -4.92 -13.08
C SER A 421 3.96 -5.97 -13.00
N ILE A 422 4.96 -5.80 -12.12
CA ILE A 422 6.00 -6.81 -11.86
C ILE A 422 5.37 -8.12 -11.35
N TRP A 423 4.28 -8.02 -10.58
CA TRP A 423 3.55 -9.16 -10.01
C TRP A 423 2.52 -9.76 -10.98
N MET A 424 2.40 -9.22 -12.19
CA MET A 424 1.44 -9.67 -13.20
C MET A 424 2.12 -10.35 -14.39
N VAL A 425 1.54 -11.46 -14.85
CA VAL A 425 2.03 -12.21 -16.02
C VAL A 425 0.95 -12.29 -17.09
N TYR A 426 1.12 -11.55 -18.17
CA TYR A 426 0.19 -11.57 -19.30
C TYR A 426 0.39 -12.82 -20.16
N THR A 427 -0.69 -13.55 -20.49
CA THR A 427 -0.58 -14.77 -21.29
C THR A 427 -1.80 -15.05 -22.16
N LYS A 428 -1.58 -15.79 -23.26
CA LYS A 428 -2.62 -16.39 -24.11
C LYS A 428 -2.62 -17.93 -24.04
N ALA A 429 -1.75 -18.51 -23.21
CA ALA A 429 -1.44 -19.93 -23.24
C ALA A 429 -2.05 -20.70 -22.04
N PRO A 430 -2.30 -22.02 -22.16
CA PRO A 430 -3.37 -22.69 -21.41
C PRO A 430 -3.29 -22.64 -19.88
N ALA A 431 -4.46 -22.55 -19.25
CA ALA A 431 -4.65 -22.37 -17.80
C ALA A 431 -4.00 -23.44 -16.92
N GLN A 432 -3.83 -24.67 -17.41
CA GLN A 432 -3.22 -25.78 -16.66
C GLN A 432 -1.76 -25.49 -16.27
N THR A 433 -1.11 -24.56 -16.98
CA THR A 433 0.29 -24.16 -16.72
C THR A 433 0.41 -22.93 -15.81
N ALA A 434 -0.71 -22.34 -15.35
CA ALA A 434 -0.70 -21.11 -14.55
C ALA A 434 0.14 -21.23 -13.28
N ALA A 435 -0.08 -22.28 -12.46
CA ALA A 435 0.69 -22.49 -11.24
C ALA A 435 2.22 -22.62 -11.50
N MET A 436 2.62 -23.29 -12.58
CA MET A 436 4.02 -23.41 -12.98
C MET A 436 4.61 -22.06 -13.42
N ARG A 437 3.85 -21.25 -14.17
CA ARG A 437 4.27 -19.90 -14.58
C ARG A 437 4.44 -18.98 -13.38
N ALA A 438 3.50 -18.99 -12.44
CA ALA A 438 3.59 -18.17 -11.23
C ALA A 438 4.83 -18.52 -10.40
N GLU A 439 5.13 -19.81 -10.26
CA GLU A 439 6.34 -20.28 -9.57
C GLU A 439 7.64 -19.90 -10.29
N LEU A 440 7.70 -20.04 -11.63
CA LEU A 440 8.85 -19.59 -12.42
C LEU A 440 9.04 -18.07 -12.35
N HIS A 441 7.95 -17.30 -12.38
CA HIS A 441 7.97 -15.85 -12.27
C HIS A 441 8.44 -15.39 -10.89
N ARG A 442 7.92 -15.99 -9.81
CA ARG A 442 8.36 -15.76 -8.43
C ARG A 442 9.87 -16.05 -8.27
N ARG A 443 10.39 -17.12 -8.89
CA ARG A 443 11.84 -17.41 -8.90
C ARG A 443 12.64 -16.38 -9.68
N SER A 444 12.13 -15.88 -10.81
CA SER A 444 12.78 -14.81 -11.57
C SER A 444 12.85 -13.52 -10.76
N ILE A 445 11.76 -13.12 -10.09
CA ILE A 445 11.74 -11.96 -9.19
C ILE A 445 12.70 -12.17 -8.02
N ALA A 446 12.75 -13.35 -7.41
CA ALA A 446 13.70 -13.64 -6.33
C ALA A 446 15.18 -13.63 -6.76
N GLN A 447 15.46 -13.83 -8.06
CA GLN A 447 16.80 -13.69 -8.64
C GLN A 447 17.13 -12.24 -9.00
N MET A 448 16.13 -11.40 -9.29
CA MET A 448 16.33 -9.94 -9.33
C MET A 448 16.65 -9.47 -7.92
N ARG A 449 17.90 -9.08 -7.67
CA ARG A 449 18.29 -8.48 -6.38
C ARG A 449 17.36 -7.30 -6.09
N VAL A 450 16.57 -7.37 -5.02
CA VAL A 450 15.63 -6.30 -4.64
C VAL A 450 16.35 -4.96 -4.48
N SER A 451 17.62 -4.99 -4.03
CA SER A 451 18.49 -3.82 -3.98
C SER A 451 18.74 -3.16 -5.35
N PHE A 452 18.78 -3.92 -6.44
CA PHE A 452 18.96 -3.37 -7.79
C PHE A 452 17.69 -2.65 -8.29
N LEU A 453 16.51 -3.22 -8.04
CA LEU A 453 15.23 -2.57 -8.36
C LEU A 453 15.02 -1.29 -7.52
N TYR A 454 15.52 -1.29 -6.29
CA TYR A 454 15.60 -0.12 -5.42
C TYR A 454 16.60 0.93 -5.93
N ASP A 455 17.82 0.53 -6.31
CA ASP A 455 18.83 1.45 -6.86
C ASP A 455 18.45 2.04 -8.22
N CYS A 456 17.64 1.34 -9.02
CA CYS A 456 17.05 1.85 -10.25
C CYS A 456 15.83 2.77 -10.04
N GLY A 457 15.40 3.03 -8.80
CA GLY A 457 14.22 3.86 -8.51
C GLY A 457 12.88 3.23 -8.94
N ILE A 458 12.84 1.91 -9.15
CA ILE A 458 11.66 1.20 -9.67
C ILE A 458 10.63 0.92 -8.58
N PHE A 459 11.04 0.86 -7.30
CA PHE A 459 10.11 0.71 -6.16
C PHE A 459 10.02 2.00 -5.34
N SER A 460 8.82 2.61 -5.24
CA SER A 460 8.60 3.73 -4.32
C SER A 460 8.17 3.28 -2.90
N LEU A 461 8.96 3.72 -1.92
CA LEU A 461 8.60 4.29 -0.60
C LEU A 461 7.45 3.72 0.26
N THR A 462 6.28 3.42 -0.29
CA THR A 462 5.07 3.11 0.52
C THR A 462 4.80 1.62 0.70
N ASP A 463 5.28 0.75 -0.18
CA ASP A 463 4.91 -0.69 -0.17
C ASP A 463 6.04 -1.62 0.32
N LEU A 464 7.18 -1.12 0.79
CA LEU A 464 8.30 -1.97 1.23
C LEU A 464 7.97 -2.85 2.46
N HIS A 465 7.00 -2.42 3.28
CA HIS A 465 6.40 -3.24 4.34
C HIS A 465 5.40 -4.29 3.82
N ILE A 466 4.74 -4.05 2.68
CA ILE A 466 3.89 -5.03 1.98
C ILE A 466 4.76 -6.07 1.26
N PHE A 467 5.94 -5.65 0.78
CA PHE A 467 6.86 -6.46 -0.02
C PHE A 467 8.09 -6.98 0.74
N GLY A 468 8.10 -6.91 2.08
CA GLY A 468 9.26 -7.29 2.91
C GLY A 468 9.72 -8.75 2.72
N ASP A 469 8.85 -9.61 2.19
CA ASP A 469 9.19 -10.92 1.66
C ASP A 469 8.55 -11.07 0.26
N PRO A 470 9.34 -10.93 -0.84
CA PRO A 470 8.88 -11.11 -2.22
C PRO A 470 8.15 -12.42 -2.49
N SER A 471 8.37 -13.46 -1.67
CA SER A 471 7.70 -14.74 -1.87
C SER A 471 6.21 -14.69 -1.49
N ARG A 472 5.82 -13.83 -0.53
CA ARG A 472 4.46 -13.71 0.03
C ARG A 472 3.45 -13.02 -0.87
N ILE A 473 3.92 -12.36 -1.92
CA ILE A 473 3.07 -11.53 -2.78
C ILE A 473 2.37 -12.46 -3.80
N PRO A 474 1.05 -12.32 -4.01
CA PRO A 474 0.34 -13.11 -4.99
C PRO A 474 0.79 -12.76 -6.42
N ILE A 475 1.05 -13.78 -7.23
CA ILE A 475 1.32 -13.60 -8.66
C ILE A 475 -0.02 -13.67 -9.40
N VAL A 476 -0.35 -12.66 -10.21
CA VAL A 476 -1.61 -12.60 -10.97
C VAL A 476 -1.34 -12.86 -12.45
N ILE A 477 -1.83 -13.97 -12.97
CA ILE A 477 -1.69 -14.31 -14.40
C ILE A 477 -2.93 -13.82 -15.13
N VAL A 478 -2.73 -12.95 -16.12
CA VAL A 478 -3.82 -12.23 -16.82
C VAL A 478 -3.98 -12.74 -18.25
N GLU A 479 -5.16 -13.26 -18.55
CA GLU A 479 -5.64 -13.59 -19.89
C GLU A 479 -6.77 -12.60 -20.25
N ARG A 480 -6.42 -11.53 -20.96
CA ARG A 480 -7.38 -10.53 -21.47
C ARG A 480 -7.87 -10.95 -22.86
N VAL A 481 -9.18 -11.16 -22.98
CA VAL A 481 -9.88 -11.46 -24.23
C VAL A 481 -10.79 -10.29 -24.59
N VAL A 482 -10.51 -9.69 -25.74
CA VAL A 482 -11.23 -8.56 -26.33
C VAL A 482 -11.99 -9.08 -27.55
N SER A 483 -13.28 -8.75 -27.67
CA SER A 483 -14.23 -9.50 -28.53
C SER A 483 -14.34 -9.02 -29.99
N ALA A 484 -14.07 -9.92 -30.95
CA ALA A 484 -14.74 -10.09 -32.27
C ALA A 484 -14.06 -11.24 -33.07
N PRO A 485 -14.71 -11.93 -34.04
CA PRO A 485 -16.11 -11.91 -34.45
C PRO A 485 -16.90 -13.20 -34.09
N VAL A 486 -18.14 -13.29 -34.60
CA VAL A 486 -19.16 -14.32 -34.32
C VAL A 486 -18.83 -15.69 -34.95
N ARG A 487 -19.33 -16.79 -34.33
CA ARG A 487 -19.38 -18.13 -34.94
C ARG A 487 -20.11 -18.09 -36.30
N SER A 488 -19.41 -18.41 -37.39
CA SER A 488 -20.11 -18.87 -38.59
C SER A 488 -20.73 -20.24 -38.33
N THR A 489 -21.95 -20.46 -38.81
CA THR A 489 -22.70 -21.72 -38.62
C THR A 489 -22.16 -22.83 -39.52
N SER A 490 -21.03 -23.42 -39.16
CA SER A 490 -20.52 -24.68 -39.74
C SER A 490 -19.53 -25.39 -38.79
N GLY A 491 -19.56 -26.72 -38.80
CA GLY A 491 -18.99 -27.64 -37.81
C GLY A 491 -17.52 -27.48 -37.36
N ASN A 492 -17.27 -27.94 -36.13
CA ASN A 492 -16.01 -28.45 -35.58
C ASN A 492 -14.69 -27.73 -35.89
N PHE A 493 -14.27 -26.81 -35.01
CA PHE A 493 -12.93 -26.21 -35.01
C PHE A 493 -12.10 -26.42 -33.72
N TYR A 494 -12.43 -27.41 -32.88
CA TYR A 494 -11.64 -27.73 -31.68
C TYR A 494 -10.46 -28.69 -31.92
N PHE A 495 -10.28 -29.26 -33.13
CA PHE A 495 -9.24 -30.26 -33.40
C PHE A 495 -7.96 -29.75 -34.09
N ASN A 496 -7.95 -28.54 -34.66
CA ASN A 496 -6.83 -28.08 -35.51
C ASN A 496 -5.77 -27.21 -34.81
N GLN A 497 -5.80 -27.06 -33.48
CA GLN A 497 -4.88 -26.15 -32.76
C GLN A 497 -3.59 -26.82 -32.23
N LEU A 498 -3.25 -28.01 -32.73
CA LEU A 498 -2.01 -28.73 -32.38
C LEU A 498 -0.92 -28.70 -33.47
N ASP A 499 -1.25 -28.34 -34.72
CA ASP A 499 -0.35 -28.46 -35.89
C ASP A 499 0.10 -27.12 -36.53
N GLN A 500 0.11 -26.02 -35.76
CA GLN A 500 0.80 -24.78 -36.17
C GLN A 500 1.82 -24.31 -35.12
N LYS A 501 2.80 -25.18 -34.87
CA LYS A 501 4.16 -24.76 -34.48
C LYS A 501 4.95 -24.44 -35.77
N TYR A 502 5.81 -23.43 -35.70
CA TYR A 502 6.63 -22.88 -36.80
C TYR A 502 5.86 -22.13 -37.89
N THR A 503 5.66 -20.82 -37.70
CA THR A 503 6.35 -19.76 -38.48
C THR A 503 5.92 -18.35 -38.01
N ASN A 504 6.74 -17.35 -38.32
CA ASN A 504 6.49 -15.91 -38.18
C ASN A 504 6.30 -15.37 -36.75
N GLY A 505 7.44 -15.05 -36.12
CA GLY A 505 7.52 -13.87 -35.26
C GLY A 505 8.04 -12.69 -36.08
N LEU A 506 7.44 -11.50 -35.91
CA LEU A 506 8.09 -10.21 -36.15
C LEU A 506 7.27 -9.07 -35.54
N VAL A 507 8.01 -8.04 -35.17
CA VAL A 507 7.66 -6.83 -34.43
C VAL A 507 6.52 -6.01 -35.05
N ALA A 508 5.61 -5.54 -34.19
CA ALA A 508 4.89 -4.26 -34.30
C ALA A 508 4.58 -3.81 -32.86
N GLY A 509 4.72 -2.55 -32.45
CA GLY A 509 4.85 -1.30 -33.22
C GLY A 509 3.99 -0.28 -32.49
N VAL A 510 4.61 0.61 -31.69
CA VAL A 510 3.88 1.60 -30.88
C VAL A 510 3.59 2.81 -31.75
N ASP A 511 2.44 2.81 -32.42
CA ASP A 511 2.00 3.95 -33.23
C ASP A 511 1.14 4.93 -32.41
N SER A 512 1.72 6.12 -32.20
CA SER A 512 1.05 7.27 -31.61
C SER A 512 -0.01 7.85 -32.56
N ILE A 513 -1.28 7.88 -32.14
CA ILE A 513 -2.35 8.54 -32.90
C ILE A 513 -2.28 10.07 -32.70
N PRO A 514 -2.22 10.89 -33.76
CA PRO A 514 -2.11 12.34 -33.64
C PRO A 514 -3.41 13.01 -33.20
N SER A 515 -3.27 14.07 -32.41
CA SER A 515 -4.39 14.85 -31.86
C SER A 515 -5.04 15.76 -32.91
N ASN A 516 -6.17 15.36 -33.47
CA ASN A 516 -7.04 16.25 -34.25
C ASN A 516 -8.16 16.83 -33.39
N LYS A 517 -8.20 18.17 -33.30
CA LYS A 517 -9.29 18.92 -32.67
C LYS A 517 -10.59 18.69 -33.44
N LEU A 518 -11.58 18.04 -32.83
CA LEU A 518 -12.96 18.09 -33.29
C LEU A 518 -13.78 19.04 -32.40
N SER A 519 -14.60 19.86 -33.05
CA SER A 519 -15.55 20.77 -32.43
C SER A 519 -16.51 20.02 -31.48
N GLY A 520 -16.67 20.55 -30.27
CA GLY A 520 -17.40 19.85 -29.21
C GLY A 520 -18.92 19.84 -29.41
N PRO A 521 -19.61 18.71 -29.13
CA PRO A 521 -21.04 18.73 -28.88
C PRO A 521 -21.32 19.33 -27.49
N THR A 522 -22.45 20.02 -27.35
CA THR A 522 -22.91 20.61 -26.09
C THR A 522 -23.19 19.53 -25.03
N HIS A 523 -22.20 19.26 -24.17
CA HIS A 523 -22.33 18.30 -23.08
C HIS A 523 -23.30 18.79 -22.00
N GLN A 524 -24.54 18.31 -22.05
CA GLN A 524 -25.42 18.36 -20.88
C GLN A 524 -24.80 17.52 -19.74
N THR A 525 -24.49 18.18 -18.62
CA THR A 525 -23.71 17.67 -17.48
C THR A 525 -24.52 16.75 -16.54
N GLY A 526 -25.25 15.78 -17.10
CA GLY A 526 -26.02 14.81 -16.32
C GLY A 526 -25.14 13.82 -15.56
N ARG A 527 -25.52 13.51 -14.31
CA ARG A 527 -24.73 12.66 -13.39
C ARG A 527 -24.81 11.17 -13.78
N VAL A 528 -23.76 10.41 -13.48
CA VAL A 528 -23.74 8.94 -13.61
C VAL A 528 -23.84 8.33 -12.22
N LEU A 529 -24.87 7.53 -11.95
CA LEU A 529 -25.01 6.78 -10.71
C LEU A 529 -24.29 5.44 -10.86
N LYS A 530 -23.24 5.22 -10.06
CA LYS A 530 -22.50 3.95 -10.03
C LYS A 530 -22.93 3.18 -8.79
N ILE A 531 -23.41 1.95 -8.98
CA ILE A 531 -23.82 1.04 -7.91
C ILE A 531 -23.02 -0.25 -8.06
N VAL A 532 -22.50 -0.77 -6.95
CA VAL A 532 -21.84 -2.08 -6.92
C VAL A 532 -22.44 -2.93 -5.80
N VAL A 533 -22.89 -4.13 -6.16
CA VAL A 533 -23.49 -5.11 -5.25
C VAL A 533 -22.50 -6.23 -4.97
N PHE A 534 -22.24 -6.53 -3.70
CA PHE A 534 -21.38 -7.63 -3.25
C PHE A 534 -22.25 -8.77 -2.69
N VAL A 535 -22.00 -10.00 -3.14
CA VAL A 535 -22.74 -11.21 -2.74
C VAL A 535 -21.75 -12.25 -2.17
N HIS A 536 -21.93 -12.60 -0.90
CA HIS A 536 -21.03 -13.47 -0.13
C HIS A 536 -21.12 -14.96 -0.52
N GLY A 537 -20.23 -15.76 0.08
CA GLY A 537 -20.15 -17.20 -0.13
C GLY A 537 -21.10 -18.03 0.75
N PHE A 538 -20.87 -19.34 0.81
CA PHE A 538 -21.69 -20.29 1.57
C PHE A 538 -21.37 -20.26 3.06
N GLN A 539 -22.38 -20.04 3.91
CA GLN A 539 -22.28 -20.11 5.36
C GLN A 539 -22.30 -21.56 5.86
N ALA A 540 -21.11 -22.15 6.03
CA ALA A 540 -20.96 -23.54 6.47
C ALA A 540 -20.99 -23.71 8.01
N CYS A 541 -20.62 -22.67 8.76
CA CYS A 541 -20.70 -22.59 10.22
C CYS A 541 -20.44 -21.13 10.65
N SER A 542 -20.97 -20.73 11.81
CA SER A 542 -20.96 -19.36 12.36
C SER A 542 -19.58 -18.78 12.72
N MET A 543 -18.48 -19.36 12.22
CA MET A 543 -17.09 -18.99 12.59
C MET A 543 -16.09 -18.99 11.42
N VAL A 544 -16.45 -19.27 10.16
CA VAL A 544 -15.41 -19.43 9.09
C VAL A 544 -15.69 -18.75 7.75
N LEU A 545 -16.91 -18.76 7.19
CA LEU A 545 -17.22 -18.13 5.89
C LEU A 545 -18.71 -17.80 5.80
N GLY A 546 -19.08 -16.82 4.96
CA GLY A 546 -20.47 -16.57 4.56
C GLY A 546 -21.11 -15.27 5.05
N HIS A 547 -20.33 -14.30 5.54
CA HIS A 547 -20.83 -13.04 6.10
C HIS A 547 -20.87 -11.93 5.04
N HIS A 548 -21.79 -10.97 5.14
CA HIS A 548 -21.90 -9.85 4.18
C HIS A 548 -20.60 -9.05 4.03
N LEU A 549 -19.80 -8.94 5.10
CA LEU A 549 -18.48 -8.28 5.07
C LEU A 549 -17.33 -9.13 4.49
N ASP A 550 -17.55 -10.37 4.05
CA ASP A 550 -16.51 -11.23 3.45
C ASP A 550 -15.73 -10.49 2.34
N LEU A 551 -16.43 -9.71 1.51
CA LEU A 551 -15.86 -8.98 0.37
C LEU A 551 -15.43 -7.53 0.70
N ARG A 552 -15.34 -7.15 1.99
CA ARG A 552 -15.00 -5.77 2.41
C ARG A 552 -13.65 -5.29 1.87
N LEU A 553 -12.66 -6.18 1.72
CA LEU A 553 -11.35 -5.82 1.18
C LEU A 553 -11.45 -5.39 -0.30
N VAL A 554 -12.17 -6.15 -1.11
CA VAL A 554 -12.45 -5.84 -2.51
C VAL A 554 -13.27 -4.54 -2.63
N ARG A 555 -14.26 -4.35 -1.75
CA ARG A 555 -15.03 -3.09 -1.64
C ARG A 555 -14.14 -1.89 -1.32
N ASN A 556 -13.24 -2.01 -0.34
CA ASN A 556 -12.35 -0.93 0.07
C ASN A 556 -11.40 -0.53 -1.06
N GLN A 557 -10.89 -1.48 -1.85
CA GLN A 557 -10.08 -1.16 -3.03
C GLN A 557 -10.90 -0.47 -4.14
N TRP A 558 -12.18 -0.85 -4.34
CA TRP A 558 -13.06 -0.16 -5.28
C TRP A 558 -13.37 1.27 -4.81
N LEU A 559 -13.62 1.48 -3.51
CA LEU A 559 -13.86 2.80 -2.90
C LEU A 559 -12.73 3.80 -3.17
N LEU A 560 -11.48 3.35 -3.20
CA LEU A 560 -10.31 4.20 -3.50
C LEU A 560 -10.28 4.68 -4.96
N ILE A 561 -10.82 3.90 -5.89
CA ILE A 561 -10.83 4.22 -7.34
C ILE A 561 -12.09 4.99 -7.73
N GLU A 562 -13.21 4.73 -7.05
CA GLU A 562 -14.52 5.38 -7.25
C GLU A 562 -15.19 5.75 -5.92
N PRO A 563 -14.73 6.81 -5.21
CA PRO A 563 -15.29 7.23 -3.91
C PRO A 563 -16.78 7.57 -3.95
N LYS A 564 -17.30 7.93 -5.13
CA LYS A 564 -18.70 8.30 -5.39
C LYS A 564 -19.62 7.11 -5.70
N ALA A 565 -19.09 5.89 -5.79
CA ALA A 565 -19.90 4.70 -6.02
C ALA A 565 -20.72 4.31 -4.77
N GLU A 566 -21.98 3.92 -4.97
CA GLU A 566 -22.88 3.46 -3.92
C GLU A 566 -22.77 1.93 -3.79
N PHE A 567 -22.47 1.45 -2.58
CA PHE A 567 -22.14 0.04 -2.33
C PHE A 567 -23.26 -0.65 -1.53
N LEU A 568 -23.63 -1.86 -1.94
CA LEU A 568 -24.49 -2.78 -1.20
C LEU A 568 -23.68 -4.04 -0.87
N MET A 569 -23.49 -4.33 0.41
CA MET A 569 -23.09 -5.66 0.85
C MET A 569 -24.40 -6.41 1.14
N SER A 570 -24.69 -7.49 0.40
CA SER A 570 -25.95 -8.24 0.57
C SER A 570 -25.99 -8.94 1.92
N GLU A 571 -26.99 -8.64 2.75
CA GLU A 571 -27.21 -9.25 4.06
C GLU A 571 -28.38 -10.26 4.05
N VAL A 572 -29.31 -10.11 3.10
CA VAL A 572 -30.60 -10.84 3.06
C VAL A 572 -30.50 -12.38 3.04
N ASN A 573 -29.32 -12.93 2.75
CA ASN A 573 -29.06 -14.35 2.60
C ASN A 573 -28.04 -14.94 3.57
N GLU A 574 -27.46 -14.16 4.49
CA GLU A 574 -26.37 -14.55 5.40
C GLU A 574 -26.69 -15.86 6.14
N ASP A 575 -27.73 -15.87 6.98
CA ASP A 575 -28.17 -17.07 7.71
C ASP A 575 -28.92 -18.13 6.87
N LYS A 576 -29.01 -17.94 5.54
CA LYS A 576 -29.96 -18.69 4.68
C LYS A 576 -29.35 -19.20 3.37
N THR A 577 -28.04 -19.42 3.33
CA THR A 577 -27.31 -19.89 2.12
C THR A 577 -27.51 -21.36 1.74
N SER A 578 -28.23 -22.17 2.55
CA SER A 578 -28.35 -23.62 2.33
C SER A 578 -29.62 -24.07 1.58
N GLY A 579 -30.58 -23.16 1.36
CA GLY A 579 -31.87 -23.42 0.69
C GLY A 579 -31.78 -23.62 -0.83
N ASP A 580 -32.91 -23.55 -1.53
CA ASP A 580 -32.95 -23.55 -3.00
C ASP A 580 -32.41 -22.21 -3.54
N PHE A 581 -31.49 -22.24 -4.51
CA PHE A 581 -30.99 -21.04 -5.17
C PHE A 581 -32.09 -20.12 -5.74
N ARG A 582 -33.26 -20.65 -6.13
CA ARG A 582 -34.42 -19.88 -6.58
C ARG A 582 -34.90 -18.91 -5.50
N GLU A 583 -35.13 -19.40 -4.28
CA GLU A 583 -35.56 -18.57 -3.15
C GLU A 583 -34.47 -17.58 -2.73
N ILE A 584 -33.21 -18.03 -2.71
CA ILE A 584 -32.05 -17.21 -2.32
C ILE A 584 -31.84 -16.08 -3.35
N GLY A 585 -31.99 -16.38 -4.64
CA GLY A 585 -31.94 -15.43 -5.76
C GLY A 585 -33.08 -14.42 -5.75
N GLN A 586 -34.32 -14.88 -5.51
CA GLN A 586 -35.49 -14.01 -5.36
C GLN A 586 -35.31 -12.98 -4.23
N ARG A 587 -34.80 -13.41 -3.07
CA ARG A 587 -34.50 -12.51 -1.94
C ARG A 587 -33.42 -11.47 -2.31
N LEU A 588 -32.36 -11.89 -2.98
CA LEU A 588 -31.31 -10.96 -3.45
C LEU A 588 -31.86 -9.95 -4.47
N ALA A 589 -32.68 -10.41 -5.42
CA ALA A 589 -33.30 -9.52 -6.41
C ALA A 589 -34.17 -8.43 -5.74
N GLN A 590 -34.93 -8.78 -4.71
CA GLN A 590 -35.73 -7.83 -3.94
C GLN A 590 -34.86 -6.79 -3.21
N GLU A 591 -33.79 -7.22 -2.55
CA GLU A 591 -32.83 -6.34 -1.86
C GLU A 591 -32.15 -5.37 -2.85
N VAL A 592 -31.64 -5.89 -3.97
CA VAL A 592 -30.98 -5.10 -5.03
C VAL A 592 -31.94 -4.08 -5.64
N VAL A 593 -33.15 -4.47 -6.03
CA VAL A 593 -34.15 -3.55 -6.61
C VAL A 593 -34.53 -2.46 -5.61
N SER A 594 -34.70 -2.81 -4.33
CA SER A 594 -34.99 -1.85 -3.25
C SER A 594 -33.85 -0.83 -3.08
N PHE A 595 -32.60 -1.30 -3.05
CA PHE A 595 -31.42 -0.45 -2.94
C PHE A 595 -31.26 0.47 -4.17
N VAL A 596 -31.36 -0.09 -5.38
CA VAL A 596 -31.22 0.67 -6.63
C VAL A 596 -32.27 1.78 -6.71
N LYS A 597 -33.55 1.48 -6.43
CA LYS A 597 -34.62 2.51 -6.36
C LYS A 597 -34.29 3.61 -5.36
N LYS A 598 -33.95 3.25 -4.11
CA LYS A 598 -33.57 4.21 -3.06
C LYS A 598 -32.42 5.13 -3.47
N LYS A 599 -31.42 4.63 -4.20
CA LYS A 599 -30.30 5.43 -4.71
C LYS A 599 -30.67 6.28 -5.92
N MET A 600 -31.49 5.76 -6.84
CA MET A 600 -32.06 6.53 -7.95
C MET A 600 -32.89 7.72 -7.45
N ASP A 601 -33.78 7.52 -6.48
CA ASP A 601 -34.63 8.59 -5.93
C ASP A 601 -33.78 9.69 -5.26
N LYS A 602 -32.73 9.29 -4.52
CA LYS A 602 -31.76 10.23 -3.94
C LYS A 602 -30.99 11.00 -5.01
N ALA A 603 -30.57 10.33 -6.09
CA ALA A 603 -29.86 10.95 -7.20
C ALA A 603 -30.75 11.97 -7.94
N SER A 604 -31.99 11.60 -8.29
CA SER A 604 -32.96 12.45 -8.97
C SER A 604 -33.32 13.71 -8.19
N ARG A 605 -33.44 13.62 -6.85
CA ARG A 605 -33.61 14.81 -5.98
C ARG A 605 -32.39 15.75 -5.97
N SER A 606 -31.23 15.27 -6.42
CA SER A 606 -29.94 15.99 -6.37
C SER A 606 -29.48 16.51 -7.74
N GLY A 607 -30.24 16.28 -8.81
CA GLY A 607 -29.94 16.70 -10.18
C GLY A 607 -30.33 15.67 -11.23
N VAL A 608 -30.12 16.01 -12.52
CA VAL A 608 -30.47 15.12 -13.64
C VAL A 608 -29.55 13.90 -13.69
N LEU A 609 -30.14 12.71 -13.64
CA LEU A 609 -29.47 11.42 -13.80
C LEU A 609 -29.38 11.06 -15.29
N ARG A 610 -28.16 10.95 -15.84
CA ARG A 610 -27.92 10.59 -17.25
C ARG A 610 -28.01 9.09 -17.49
N THR A 611 -27.38 8.31 -16.62
CA THR A 611 -27.33 6.83 -16.74
C THR A 611 -26.91 6.20 -15.41
N ILE A 612 -27.11 4.88 -15.32
CA ILE A 612 -26.75 4.04 -14.19
C ILE A 612 -25.71 3.02 -14.68
N LYS A 613 -24.66 2.81 -13.89
CA LYS A 613 -23.76 1.66 -14.00
C LYS A 613 -24.02 0.75 -12.81
N LEU A 614 -24.60 -0.43 -13.05
CA LEU A 614 -24.86 -1.45 -12.05
C LEU A 614 -23.83 -2.57 -12.21
N SER A 615 -22.93 -2.69 -11.25
CA SER A 615 -21.89 -3.71 -11.21
C SER A 615 -22.17 -4.72 -10.09
N PHE A 616 -21.66 -5.92 -10.23
CA PHE A 616 -21.79 -6.98 -9.23
C PHE A 616 -20.46 -7.68 -8.97
N VAL A 617 -20.26 -8.11 -7.73
CA VAL A 617 -19.14 -8.95 -7.29
C VAL A 617 -19.71 -10.13 -6.51
N GLY A 618 -19.44 -11.36 -6.97
CA GLY A 618 -19.85 -12.57 -6.26
C GLY A 618 -18.64 -13.34 -5.76
N HIS A 619 -18.68 -13.84 -4.52
CA HIS A 619 -17.72 -14.82 -4.02
C HIS A 619 -18.33 -16.22 -3.98
N SER A 620 -17.60 -17.23 -4.47
CA SER A 620 -18.00 -18.62 -4.35
C SER A 620 -19.41 -18.84 -4.91
N ILE A 621 -20.32 -19.48 -4.17
CA ILE A 621 -21.73 -19.65 -4.57
C ILE A 621 -22.52 -18.34 -4.76
N GLY A 622 -22.04 -17.21 -4.23
CA GLY A 622 -22.63 -15.89 -4.45
C GLY A 622 -22.77 -15.54 -5.93
N ASN A 623 -21.88 -16.07 -6.78
CA ASN A 623 -21.95 -15.98 -8.23
C ASN A 623 -23.17 -16.69 -8.84
N ILE A 624 -23.62 -17.79 -8.23
CA ILE A 624 -24.83 -18.52 -8.66
C ILE A 624 -26.08 -17.79 -8.15
N ILE A 625 -26.07 -17.34 -6.89
CA ILE A 625 -27.16 -16.56 -6.28
C ILE A 625 -27.42 -15.28 -7.09
N LEU A 626 -26.36 -14.51 -7.38
CA LEU A 626 -26.38 -13.32 -8.22
C LEU A 626 -27.00 -13.60 -9.59
N ARG A 627 -26.50 -14.62 -10.31
CA ARG A 627 -27.03 -14.97 -11.62
C ARG A 627 -28.49 -15.40 -11.57
N THR A 628 -28.92 -16.04 -10.49
CA THR A 628 -30.35 -16.39 -10.26
C THR A 628 -31.19 -15.14 -9.99
N ALA A 629 -30.66 -14.17 -9.22
CA ALA A 629 -31.35 -12.89 -9.01
C ALA A 629 -31.55 -12.12 -10.33
N LEU A 630 -30.63 -12.25 -11.30
CA LEU A 630 -30.77 -11.64 -12.63
C LEU A 630 -31.85 -12.27 -13.51
N THR A 631 -32.37 -13.47 -13.18
CA THR A 631 -33.48 -14.11 -13.91
C THR A 631 -34.85 -13.73 -13.37
N GLU A 632 -34.92 -13.03 -12.24
CA GLU A 632 -36.17 -12.57 -11.64
C GLU A 632 -36.77 -11.42 -12.45
N THR A 633 -38.08 -11.46 -12.70
CA THR A 633 -38.80 -10.45 -13.50
C THR A 633 -38.66 -9.03 -12.95
N ILE A 634 -38.49 -8.88 -11.63
CA ILE A 634 -38.23 -7.58 -10.98
C ILE A 634 -36.88 -6.95 -11.37
N MET A 635 -35.92 -7.73 -11.88
CA MET A 635 -34.63 -7.26 -12.36
C MET A 635 -34.62 -6.87 -13.84
N GLU A 636 -35.57 -7.32 -14.67
CA GLU A 636 -35.64 -7.01 -16.11
C GLU A 636 -35.45 -5.51 -16.44
N PRO A 637 -36.07 -4.54 -15.73
CA PRO A 637 -35.90 -3.12 -16.05
C PRO A 637 -34.46 -2.63 -15.91
N TYR A 638 -33.66 -3.30 -15.07
CA TYR A 638 -32.31 -2.93 -14.67
C TYR A 638 -31.21 -3.65 -15.45
N LEU A 639 -31.51 -4.75 -16.16
CA LEU A 639 -30.53 -5.51 -16.95
C LEU A 639 -29.77 -4.63 -17.96
N ARG A 640 -30.44 -3.60 -18.50
CA ARG A 640 -29.83 -2.61 -19.43
C ARG A 640 -28.72 -1.75 -18.81
N PHE A 641 -28.61 -1.71 -17.48
CA PHE A 641 -27.62 -0.91 -16.74
C PHE A 641 -26.41 -1.74 -16.27
N LEU A 642 -26.39 -3.04 -16.55
CA LEU A 642 -25.31 -3.93 -16.14
C LEU A 642 -23.98 -3.51 -16.78
N HIS A 643 -22.97 -3.34 -15.95
CA HIS A 643 -21.69 -2.75 -16.35
C HIS A 643 -20.54 -3.75 -16.16
N THR A 644 -20.15 -4.01 -14.90
CA THR A 644 -19.04 -4.89 -14.57
C THR A 644 -19.46 -6.03 -13.67
N TYR A 645 -19.15 -7.26 -14.07
CA TYR A 645 -19.31 -8.45 -13.25
C TYR A 645 -17.93 -8.98 -12.84
N VAL A 646 -17.72 -9.19 -11.55
CA VAL A 646 -16.51 -9.81 -10.99
C VAL A 646 -16.88 -11.11 -10.28
N SER A 647 -16.42 -12.24 -10.82
CA SER A 647 -16.62 -13.58 -10.26
C SER A 647 -15.38 -14.02 -9.50
N VAL A 648 -15.45 -14.03 -8.17
CA VAL A 648 -14.36 -14.53 -7.30
C VAL A 648 -14.62 -16.00 -6.99
N SER A 649 -13.85 -16.91 -7.60
CA SER A 649 -14.01 -18.37 -7.50
C SER A 649 -15.45 -18.86 -7.72
N GLY A 650 -16.12 -18.47 -8.81
CA GLY A 650 -17.52 -18.86 -9.07
C GLY A 650 -17.71 -20.30 -9.60
N PRO A 651 -18.54 -21.16 -9.00
CA PRO A 651 -18.78 -22.53 -9.47
C PRO A 651 -19.78 -22.58 -10.66
N HIS A 652 -19.53 -21.81 -11.73
CA HIS A 652 -20.41 -21.63 -12.90
C HIS A 652 -20.85 -22.91 -13.63
N LEU A 653 -19.96 -23.90 -13.77
CA LEU A 653 -20.19 -25.21 -14.38
C LEU A 653 -20.47 -26.28 -13.30
N GLY A 654 -20.66 -25.86 -12.05
CA GLY A 654 -20.85 -26.71 -10.89
C GLY A 654 -19.69 -27.69 -10.69
N TYR A 655 -20.03 -28.87 -10.19
CA TYR A 655 -19.07 -29.83 -9.64
C TYR A 655 -18.90 -31.12 -10.45
N ILE A 656 -19.34 -31.14 -11.73
CA ILE A 656 -19.30 -32.33 -12.61
C ILE A 656 -17.90 -32.94 -12.67
N TYR A 657 -16.86 -32.12 -12.85
CA TYR A 657 -15.45 -32.53 -12.94
C TYR A 657 -14.62 -32.08 -11.74
N SER A 658 -15.16 -32.19 -10.53
CA SER A 658 -14.41 -31.90 -9.29
C SER A 658 -13.32 -32.95 -9.02
N SER A 659 -12.05 -32.55 -9.10
CA SER A 659 -10.88 -33.42 -8.89
C SER A 659 -10.47 -33.61 -7.42
N ASN A 660 -11.13 -32.95 -6.46
CA ASN A 660 -10.75 -33.00 -5.04
C ASN A 660 -11.54 -34.07 -4.28
N SER A 661 -10.96 -35.26 -4.10
CA SER A 661 -11.61 -36.41 -3.43
C SER A 661 -12.08 -36.11 -2.00
N LEU A 662 -11.32 -35.34 -1.22
CA LEU A 662 -11.67 -35.01 0.16
C LEU A 662 -12.78 -33.96 0.25
N PHE A 663 -12.77 -32.97 -0.65
CA PHE A 663 -13.91 -32.06 -0.78
C PHE A 663 -15.16 -32.82 -1.25
N ASN A 664 -15.04 -33.70 -2.26
CA ASN A 664 -16.15 -34.53 -2.74
C ASN A 664 -16.71 -35.44 -1.63
N GLY A 665 -15.86 -35.98 -0.75
CA GLY A 665 -16.29 -36.74 0.43
C GLY A 665 -17.04 -35.88 1.46
N GLY A 666 -16.57 -34.65 1.72
CA GLY A 666 -17.29 -33.68 2.54
C GLY A 666 -18.62 -33.25 1.94
N LEU A 667 -18.67 -33.04 0.62
CA LEU A 667 -19.86 -32.69 -0.14
C LEU A 667 -20.89 -33.83 -0.11
N TRP A 668 -20.45 -35.08 -0.23
CA TRP A 668 -21.29 -36.27 -0.05
C TRP A 668 -21.86 -36.38 1.38
N LEU A 669 -21.10 -35.97 2.39
CA LEU A 669 -21.60 -35.90 3.77
C LEU A 669 -22.64 -34.78 3.93
N LEU A 670 -22.39 -33.59 3.37
CA LEU A 670 -23.34 -32.46 3.39
C LEU A 670 -24.66 -32.79 2.69
N LYS A 671 -24.63 -33.53 1.58
CA LYS A 671 -25.84 -34.04 0.88
C LYS A 671 -26.70 -34.97 1.74
N LYS A 672 -26.16 -35.55 2.81
CA LYS A 672 -26.92 -36.40 3.74
C LYS A 672 -27.59 -35.60 4.87
N LEU A 673 -27.25 -34.32 5.02
CA LEU A 673 -27.91 -33.42 5.96
C LEU A 673 -29.18 -32.88 5.31
N LYS A 674 -30.31 -32.90 6.04
CA LYS A 674 -31.53 -32.23 5.58
C LYS A 674 -31.30 -30.72 5.55
N GLY A 675 -31.74 -30.05 4.48
CA GLY A 675 -31.68 -28.59 4.34
C GLY A 675 -30.50 -28.02 3.56
N THR A 676 -29.81 -28.81 2.73
CA THR A 676 -28.68 -28.39 1.87
C THR A 676 -29.02 -28.47 0.36
N GLN A 677 -30.16 -27.91 -0.04
CA GLN A 677 -30.68 -28.04 -1.41
C GLN A 677 -29.75 -27.40 -2.47
N CYS A 678 -29.10 -26.28 -2.14
CA CYS A 678 -28.08 -25.67 -3.00
C CYS A 678 -26.93 -26.65 -3.35
N ILE A 679 -26.55 -27.55 -2.44
CA ILE A 679 -25.49 -28.54 -2.68
C ILE A 679 -25.94 -29.58 -3.72
N HIS A 680 -27.20 -29.99 -3.71
CA HIS A 680 -27.76 -30.86 -4.74
C HIS A 680 -27.77 -30.18 -6.12
N GLN A 681 -28.17 -28.90 -6.17
CA GLN A 681 -28.19 -28.08 -7.39
C GLN A 681 -26.77 -27.86 -7.95
N LEU A 682 -25.78 -27.57 -7.10
CA LEU A 682 -24.36 -27.40 -7.49
C LEU A 682 -23.73 -28.67 -8.11
N THR A 683 -24.30 -29.83 -7.81
CA THR A 683 -23.72 -31.13 -8.12
C THR A 683 -24.58 -31.99 -9.05
N PHE A 684 -25.63 -31.40 -9.64
CA PHE A 684 -26.51 -32.05 -10.60
C PHE A 684 -27.16 -33.32 -10.00
N THR A 685 -27.62 -33.22 -8.74
CA THR A 685 -28.38 -34.26 -8.04
C THR A 685 -29.63 -33.72 -7.36
N ASP A 686 -30.17 -32.61 -7.89
CA ASP A 686 -31.48 -32.03 -7.56
C ASP A 686 -32.60 -32.62 -8.44
N ASP A 687 -32.27 -33.17 -9.61
CA ASP A 687 -33.19 -33.85 -10.53
C ASP A 687 -32.54 -35.15 -11.07
N PRO A 688 -33.27 -36.26 -11.28
CA PRO A 688 -32.75 -37.46 -11.93
C PRO A 688 -32.34 -37.26 -13.40
N ASP A 689 -32.96 -36.31 -14.11
CA ASP A 689 -32.56 -35.91 -15.46
C ASP A 689 -31.68 -34.66 -15.41
N LEU A 690 -30.46 -34.79 -15.97
CA LEU A 690 -29.46 -33.73 -15.95
C LEU A 690 -29.95 -32.46 -16.68
N GLN A 691 -30.77 -32.59 -17.73
CA GLN A 691 -31.35 -31.43 -18.43
C GLN A 691 -32.42 -30.71 -17.60
N ASN A 692 -32.97 -31.35 -16.57
CA ASN A 692 -33.95 -30.75 -15.68
C ASN A 692 -33.34 -30.10 -14.42
N THR A 693 -32.06 -30.36 -14.14
CA THR A 693 -31.32 -29.75 -13.02
C THR A 693 -31.27 -28.22 -13.10
N PHE A 694 -31.20 -27.60 -11.92
CA PHE A 694 -31.19 -26.15 -11.76
C PHE A 694 -30.04 -25.47 -12.51
N LEU A 695 -28.80 -25.95 -12.35
CA LEU A 695 -27.64 -25.31 -12.99
C LEU A 695 -27.66 -25.40 -14.53
N TYR A 696 -28.22 -26.49 -15.10
CA TYR A 696 -28.39 -26.58 -16.54
C TYR A 696 -29.43 -25.57 -17.04
N LYS A 697 -30.58 -25.45 -16.36
CA LYS A 697 -31.60 -24.44 -16.69
C LYS A 697 -31.03 -23.01 -16.56
N LEU A 698 -30.32 -22.71 -15.46
CA LEU A 698 -29.68 -21.41 -15.25
C LEU A 698 -28.57 -21.08 -16.27
N CYS A 699 -27.99 -22.05 -16.98
CA CYS A 699 -27.03 -21.75 -18.03
C CYS A 699 -27.70 -21.15 -19.28
N LYS A 700 -28.94 -21.57 -19.58
CA LYS A 700 -29.73 -21.10 -20.73
C LYS A 700 -30.26 -19.68 -20.55
N GLU A 701 -30.26 -19.18 -19.32
CA GLU A 701 -30.69 -17.82 -19.00
C GLU A 701 -29.59 -16.79 -19.27
N LYS A 702 -29.98 -15.63 -19.85
CA LYS A 702 -29.12 -14.53 -20.35
C LYS A 702 -28.45 -13.69 -19.25
N THR A 703 -27.85 -14.37 -18.29
CA THR A 703 -27.29 -13.83 -17.03
C THR A 703 -25.91 -13.20 -17.22
N LEU A 704 -25.17 -13.53 -18.28
CA LEU A 704 -23.88 -12.92 -18.61
C LEU A 704 -23.96 -11.97 -19.82
N GLU A 705 -24.95 -12.16 -20.70
CA GLU A 705 -25.11 -11.42 -21.95
C GLU A 705 -25.22 -9.90 -21.79
N HIS A 706 -25.61 -9.39 -20.62
CA HIS A 706 -25.88 -7.97 -20.42
C HIS A 706 -24.69 -7.15 -19.89
N PHE A 707 -23.61 -7.79 -19.44
CA PHE A 707 -22.45 -7.09 -18.89
C PHE A 707 -21.48 -6.61 -19.97
N LYS A 708 -20.89 -5.42 -19.75
CA LYS A 708 -19.84 -4.86 -20.61
C LYS A 708 -18.47 -5.46 -20.29
N ASN A 709 -18.19 -5.61 -19.00
CA ASN A 709 -16.95 -6.16 -18.47
C ASN A 709 -17.26 -7.41 -17.64
N ILE A 710 -16.61 -8.52 -17.94
CA ILE A 710 -16.69 -9.76 -17.17
C ILE A 710 -15.28 -10.13 -16.72
N ILE A 711 -15.07 -10.16 -15.41
CA ILE A 711 -13.80 -10.47 -14.76
C ILE A 711 -13.97 -11.78 -13.99
N LEU A 712 -13.24 -12.82 -14.39
CA LEU A 712 -13.25 -14.13 -13.73
C LEU A 712 -11.95 -14.29 -12.95
N LEU A 713 -12.03 -14.28 -11.62
CA LEU A 713 -10.90 -14.51 -10.72
C LEU A 713 -10.93 -15.97 -10.24
N SER A 714 -9.81 -16.65 -10.42
CA SER A 714 -9.61 -18.05 -10.09
C SER A 714 -8.28 -18.27 -9.40
N SER A 715 -8.13 -19.36 -8.66
CA SER A 715 -6.82 -19.81 -8.21
C SER A 715 -6.62 -21.28 -8.59
N PRO A 716 -5.48 -21.67 -9.18
CA PRO A 716 -5.16 -23.08 -9.41
C PRO A 716 -4.90 -23.84 -8.09
N GLN A 717 -4.78 -23.12 -6.97
CA GLN A 717 -4.63 -23.69 -5.62
C GLN A 717 -5.99 -23.94 -4.93
N ASP A 718 -7.09 -23.36 -5.44
CA ASP A 718 -8.44 -23.55 -4.88
C ASP A 718 -8.84 -25.03 -4.92
N GLY A 719 -9.19 -25.58 -3.75
CA GLY A 719 -9.73 -26.93 -3.61
C GLY A 719 -11.21 -27.00 -3.27
N TYR A 720 -11.87 -25.86 -3.07
CA TYR A 720 -13.32 -25.79 -2.87
C TYR A 720 -14.06 -25.63 -4.19
N VAL A 721 -13.57 -24.81 -5.12
CA VAL A 721 -14.23 -24.58 -6.41
C VAL A 721 -13.40 -25.19 -7.55
N PRO A 722 -13.98 -25.98 -8.47
CA PRO A 722 -13.24 -26.54 -9.59
C PRO A 722 -12.67 -25.42 -10.47
N TYR A 723 -11.35 -25.41 -10.65
CA TYR A 723 -10.61 -24.34 -11.35
C TYR A 723 -11.20 -23.96 -12.73
N HIS A 724 -11.51 -24.96 -13.57
CA HIS A 724 -12.13 -24.75 -14.88
C HIS A 724 -13.55 -24.15 -14.80
N SER A 725 -14.26 -24.40 -13.70
CA SER A 725 -15.59 -23.82 -13.44
C SER A 725 -15.49 -22.36 -13.05
N ALA A 726 -14.52 -21.97 -12.22
CA ALA A 726 -14.24 -20.56 -11.92
C ALA A 726 -13.90 -19.75 -13.17
N ARG A 727 -13.21 -20.38 -14.12
CA ARG A 727 -12.74 -19.77 -15.38
C ARG A 727 -13.72 -19.84 -16.54
N ILE A 728 -14.80 -20.61 -16.44
CA ILE A 728 -15.71 -20.92 -17.57
C ILE A 728 -14.88 -21.42 -18.77
N GLU A 729 -14.26 -22.59 -18.60
CA GLU A 729 -13.40 -23.22 -19.61
C GLU A 729 -13.48 -24.76 -19.61
N MET A 730 -12.89 -25.38 -20.63
CA MET A 730 -12.71 -26.83 -20.73
C MET A 730 -11.69 -27.36 -19.72
N CYS A 731 -11.93 -28.56 -19.18
CA CYS A 731 -10.95 -29.28 -18.37
C CYS A 731 -10.44 -30.57 -19.08
N PRO A 732 -9.23 -31.06 -18.77
CA PRO A 732 -8.70 -32.28 -19.40
C PRO A 732 -9.55 -33.54 -19.17
N ALA A 733 -10.32 -33.59 -18.08
CA ALA A 733 -11.24 -34.71 -17.82
C ALA A 733 -12.48 -34.68 -18.75
N SER A 734 -12.89 -33.49 -19.21
CA SER A 734 -14.04 -33.30 -20.09
C SER A 734 -13.73 -33.53 -21.58
N SER A 735 -12.48 -33.36 -22.02
CA SER A 735 -12.11 -33.45 -23.44
C SER A 735 -12.18 -34.86 -24.04
N GLY A 736 -12.25 -35.90 -23.21
CA GLY A 736 -12.45 -37.30 -23.63
C GLY A 736 -13.76 -37.93 -23.16
N ASP A 737 -14.65 -37.15 -22.51
CA ASP A 737 -15.89 -37.68 -21.93
C ASP A 737 -17.07 -37.52 -22.90
N TYR A 738 -17.39 -38.59 -23.62
CA TYR A 738 -18.52 -38.65 -24.54
C TYR A 738 -19.85 -39.08 -23.86
N SER A 739 -19.87 -39.21 -22.52
CA SER A 739 -21.08 -39.57 -21.77
C SER A 739 -22.13 -38.46 -21.80
N LYS A 740 -23.33 -38.76 -21.27
CA LYS A 740 -24.38 -37.74 -21.08
C LYS A 740 -23.89 -36.56 -20.22
N LYS A 741 -22.98 -36.78 -19.27
CA LYS A 741 -22.42 -35.72 -18.41
C LYS A 741 -21.45 -34.82 -19.17
N GLY A 742 -20.56 -35.39 -19.98
CA GLY A 742 -19.62 -34.61 -20.80
C GLY A 742 -20.31 -33.80 -21.89
N LYS A 743 -21.33 -34.37 -22.55
CA LYS A 743 -22.19 -33.63 -23.49
C LYS A 743 -22.88 -32.44 -22.80
N LEU A 744 -23.50 -32.66 -21.64
CA LEU A 744 -24.17 -31.60 -20.89
C LEU A 744 -23.18 -30.50 -20.42
N PHE A 745 -22.01 -30.88 -19.92
CA PHE A 745 -20.97 -29.92 -19.54
C PHE A 745 -20.51 -29.08 -20.75
N LEU A 746 -20.31 -29.71 -21.92
CA LEU A 746 -19.97 -29.03 -23.17
C LEU A 746 -21.09 -28.07 -23.60
N GLU A 747 -22.36 -28.47 -23.52
CA GLU A 747 -23.50 -27.59 -23.81
C GLU A 747 -23.52 -26.37 -22.89
N MET A 748 -23.38 -26.56 -21.57
CA MET A 748 -23.34 -25.46 -20.59
C MET A 748 -22.16 -24.51 -20.83
N LEU A 749 -20.98 -25.04 -21.13
CA LEU A 749 -19.80 -24.22 -21.40
C LEU A 749 -19.97 -23.40 -22.69
N ASN A 750 -20.50 -24.01 -23.76
CA ASN A 750 -20.77 -23.30 -25.00
C ASN A 750 -21.78 -22.17 -24.78
N GLU A 751 -22.85 -22.43 -24.03
CA GLU A 751 -23.87 -21.41 -23.70
C GLU A 751 -23.26 -20.19 -22.99
N TYR A 752 -22.40 -20.41 -21.98
CA TYR A 752 -21.71 -19.30 -21.31
C TYR A 752 -20.75 -18.55 -22.23
N LEU A 753 -19.98 -19.26 -23.05
CA LEU A 753 -19.06 -18.62 -23.99
C LEU A 753 -19.80 -17.83 -25.06
N ASP A 754 -20.96 -18.30 -25.53
CA ASP A 754 -21.78 -17.62 -26.51
C ASP A 754 -22.47 -16.37 -25.91
N GLN A 755 -22.94 -16.42 -24.65
CA GLN A 755 -23.41 -15.22 -23.93
C GLN A 755 -22.31 -14.16 -23.73
N ILE A 756 -21.11 -14.58 -23.33
CA ILE A 756 -19.96 -13.67 -23.14
C ILE A 756 -19.55 -13.03 -24.48
N ARG A 757 -19.65 -13.78 -25.59
CA ARG A 757 -19.32 -13.34 -26.96
C ARG A 757 -20.50 -12.71 -27.71
N ALA A 758 -21.66 -12.54 -27.07
CA ALA A 758 -22.86 -12.07 -27.74
C ALA A 758 -22.64 -10.68 -28.39
N PRO A 759 -23.19 -10.44 -29.60
CA PRO A 759 -23.03 -9.17 -30.30
C PRO A 759 -23.50 -7.98 -29.46
N SER A 760 -22.75 -6.89 -29.53
CA SER A 760 -22.95 -5.69 -28.73
C SER A 760 -22.52 -4.47 -29.52
N SER A 761 -23.28 -3.38 -29.41
CA SER A 761 -22.90 -2.07 -29.99
C SER A 761 -21.70 -1.44 -29.28
N GLU A 762 -21.43 -1.86 -28.03
CA GLU A 762 -20.26 -1.47 -27.27
C GLU A 762 -19.26 -2.62 -27.13
N HIS A 763 -17.98 -2.26 -27.05
CA HIS A 763 -16.85 -3.16 -26.87
C HIS A 763 -16.93 -3.93 -25.53
N ARG A 764 -16.86 -5.26 -25.57
CA ARG A 764 -16.87 -6.10 -24.37
C ARG A 764 -15.48 -6.59 -24.00
N VAL A 765 -15.24 -6.69 -22.70
CA VAL A 765 -13.99 -7.20 -22.13
C VAL A 765 -14.28 -8.44 -21.30
N LEU A 766 -13.66 -9.56 -21.67
CA LEU A 766 -13.50 -10.72 -20.79
C LEU A 766 -12.08 -10.70 -20.24
N LEU A 767 -11.93 -10.71 -18.92
CA LEU A 767 -10.65 -10.78 -18.23
C LEU A 767 -10.65 -12.03 -17.35
N ARG A 768 -9.80 -13.01 -17.65
CA ARG A 768 -9.53 -14.12 -16.72
C ARG A 768 -8.23 -13.82 -15.97
N CYS A 769 -8.27 -13.93 -14.65
CA CYS A 769 -7.10 -13.74 -13.80
C CYS A 769 -6.90 -14.93 -12.87
N ASP A 770 -5.76 -15.61 -12.98
CA ASP A 770 -5.36 -16.65 -12.03
C ASP A 770 -4.47 -16.05 -10.94
N VAL A 771 -4.93 -16.10 -9.70
CA VAL A 771 -4.19 -15.61 -8.54
C VAL A 771 -3.46 -16.78 -7.88
N ASN A 772 -2.14 -16.71 -7.85
CA ASN A 772 -1.27 -17.68 -7.20
C ASN A 772 -0.72 -17.09 -5.89
N PHE A 773 -1.35 -17.45 -4.78
CA PHE A 773 -1.00 -17.00 -3.44
C PHE A 773 0.24 -17.72 -2.90
N ASP A 774 0.91 -17.11 -1.92
CA ASP A 774 1.89 -17.83 -1.11
C ASP A 774 1.21 -18.59 0.02
N ILE A 775 1.29 -19.91 -0.05
CA ILE A 775 0.68 -20.83 0.91
C ILE A 775 1.79 -21.58 1.67
N SER A 776 3.03 -21.08 1.63
CA SER A 776 4.22 -21.72 2.19
C SER A 776 4.21 -21.77 3.71
N LEU A 777 3.74 -20.73 4.40
CA LEU A 777 3.67 -20.66 5.86
C LEU A 777 2.65 -21.63 6.46
N GLN A 778 1.60 -21.96 5.70
CA GLN A 778 0.57 -22.94 6.08
C GLN A 778 1.02 -24.40 5.82
N ARG A 779 2.25 -24.64 5.33
CA ARG A 779 2.83 -26.00 5.15
C ARG A 779 2.88 -26.84 6.42
N ARG A 780 2.76 -26.26 7.62
CA ARG A 780 2.87 -27.01 8.88
C ARG A 780 1.75 -28.04 9.12
N ASN A 781 0.68 -28.08 8.29
CA ASN A 781 -0.27 -29.19 8.26
C ASN A 781 -0.90 -29.43 6.88
N LEU A 782 -0.38 -30.43 6.13
CA LEU A 782 -1.01 -31.15 5.01
C LEU A 782 -1.56 -30.37 3.79
N ASN A 783 -1.48 -30.99 2.60
CA ASN A 783 -2.00 -30.45 1.32
C ASN A 783 -3.51 -30.09 1.33
N THR A 784 -4.25 -30.56 2.33
CA THR A 784 -5.66 -30.23 2.57
C THR A 784 -5.87 -28.81 3.11
N LEU A 785 -4.98 -28.31 3.96
CA LEU A 785 -5.09 -26.96 4.52
C LEU A 785 -4.77 -25.92 3.44
N ILE A 786 -3.69 -26.16 2.67
CA ILE A 786 -3.24 -25.35 1.54
C ILE A 786 -4.38 -25.08 0.54
N ARG A 787 -5.15 -26.12 0.20
CA ARG A 787 -6.25 -26.04 -0.77
C ARG A 787 -7.52 -25.37 -0.24
N ARG A 788 -7.66 -25.25 1.09
CA ARG A 788 -8.73 -24.45 1.71
C ARG A 788 -8.33 -22.99 1.84
N ALA A 789 -7.07 -22.74 2.19
CA ALA A 789 -6.51 -21.41 2.34
C ALA A 789 -6.71 -20.57 1.07
N ALA A 790 -6.31 -21.04 -0.11
CA ALA A 790 -6.44 -20.28 -1.37
C ALA A 790 -7.84 -19.72 -1.69
N HIS A 791 -8.92 -20.35 -1.20
CA HIS A 791 -10.29 -19.86 -1.37
C HIS A 791 -10.63 -18.74 -0.36
N ILE A 792 -10.11 -18.86 0.86
CA ILE A 792 -10.27 -17.89 1.95
C ILE A 792 -9.34 -16.69 1.74
N GLU A 793 -8.17 -16.90 1.15
CA GLU A 793 -7.15 -15.89 0.83
C GLU A 793 -7.68 -14.76 -0.07
N PHE A 794 -8.68 -15.06 -0.92
CA PHE A 794 -9.44 -14.07 -1.70
C PHE A 794 -10.26 -13.09 -0.86
N LEU A 795 -10.50 -13.40 0.43
CA LEU A 795 -11.24 -12.58 1.40
C LEU A 795 -10.32 -11.99 2.48
N GLU A 796 -9.19 -12.66 2.77
CA GLU A 796 -8.22 -12.24 3.78
C GLU A 796 -7.12 -11.32 3.21
N THR A 797 -6.88 -11.32 1.89
CA THR A 797 -5.91 -10.43 1.23
C THR A 797 -6.58 -9.42 0.28
N ASP A 798 -6.03 -8.21 0.19
CA ASP A 798 -6.48 -7.18 -0.76
C ASP A 798 -5.48 -6.91 -1.89
N ILE A 799 -4.31 -7.57 -1.86
CA ILE A 799 -3.18 -7.31 -2.77
C ILE A 799 -3.54 -7.67 -4.22
N PHE A 800 -4.19 -8.81 -4.45
CA PHE A 800 -4.66 -9.17 -5.80
C PHE A 800 -5.70 -8.15 -6.33
N ALA A 801 -6.56 -7.63 -5.46
CA ALA A 801 -7.57 -6.63 -5.82
C ALA A 801 -6.91 -5.28 -6.16
N LYS A 802 -5.89 -4.85 -5.40
CA LYS A 802 -5.04 -3.70 -5.74
C LYS A 802 -4.46 -3.86 -7.15
N PHE A 803 -3.77 -4.98 -7.42
CA PHE A 803 -3.11 -5.20 -8.70
C PHE A 803 -4.09 -5.16 -9.88
N ILE A 804 -5.24 -5.83 -9.78
CA ILE A 804 -6.22 -5.89 -10.86
C ILE A 804 -6.93 -4.54 -11.05
N MET A 805 -7.42 -3.92 -9.98
CA MET A 805 -8.24 -2.72 -10.09
C MET A 805 -7.45 -1.48 -10.53
N TRP A 806 -6.20 -1.33 -10.09
CA TRP A 806 -5.34 -0.20 -10.49
C TRP A 806 -4.64 -0.41 -11.83
N SER A 807 -4.51 -1.66 -12.30
CA SER A 807 -3.99 -1.94 -13.65
C SER A 807 -5.05 -1.76 -14.74
N PHE A 808 -6.31 -2.08 -14.41
CA PHE A 808 -7.46 -1.98 -15.31
C PHE A 808 -8.59 -1.07 -14.77
N PRO A 809 -8.32 0.16 -14.31
CA PRO A 809 -9.31 1.01 -13.67
C PRO A 809 -10.48 1.34 -14.61
N GLU A 810 -10.27 1.29 -15.93
CA GLU A 810 -11.33 1.47 -16.93
C GLU A 810 -12.48 0.45 -16.81
N LEU A 811 -12.22 -0.71 -16.22
CA LEU A 811 -13.24 -1.75 -15.99
C LEU A 811 -14.08 -1.48 -14.73
N PHE A 812 -13.65 -0.58 -13.84
CA PHE A 812 -14.29 -0.31 -12.54
C PHE A 812 -14.93 1.09 -12.46
N ARG A 813 -14.51 2.02 -13.33
CA ARG A 813 -15.05 3.40 -13.46
C ARG A 813 -16.28 3.48 -14.35
#